data_AF-A0A536P7G2-F1
#
_entry.id   AF-A0A536P7G2-F1
#
_cell.length_a   1.000
_cell.length_b   1.000
_cell.length_c   1.000
_cell.angle_alpha   90.00
_cell.angle_beta   90.00
_cell.angle_gamma   90.00
#
_symmetry.space_group_name_H-M   'P 1'
#
loop_
_entity.id
_entity.type
_entity.pdbx_description
1 polymer ?
#
loop_
_entity_poly.entity_id
_entity_poly.type
_entity_poly.pdbx_seq_one_letter_code
_entity_poly.pdbx_strand_id
1 'polypeptide(L)'
;MRQVRCQAYAHRDASWVTRRPTACSAARSRRVERELVAVDLETTGYDAASERIVEIGAVRVRLGADGAVTIGERFVTFADPGGPLSPTIARLTGLHDSDLVGAPSPAEAVAAFVAFARRNGEIPWVVGHNVGFDLAFLERHGFPADAPRLDTADLASILLPSAASYALQRLAADAAIVPDAAHRALDDALTSALVLGDLARRVRALPPLIVAELASFAPLLGDATGAFFADAASDVARNAWMQDASGEARGVPLGAAGLSPSEPAVRGSEPSDRPGRRDPRAREAPREASPLRVDDVFAVGGPLAASLAGYEDRAEQRLLAEAIERTMRDGGVLIAEAGTGVGKSLAYLVPALAQPDERVIVSTYTLPLQDQLVRKDLPALQAALGTEARVAVLKGRPNYLCPRRWQVFRGSVSTREEARLLLKTLVWRTATLTGDRAELNLLGGEGELWPRISANDETCDARRCKRTPGGCHLQRARDAAAEAGIVVVNHALLLQDARMRGALLPAAEHVVVDEAHRLEDVATDAFGLELAERRLRRDLERLSHAPAVVSALRDPLRTAQAETLRMAIETALSRCGELFAALAALLVPVDAPPEDRVRITAGVRASDERWLPVELAGERMGDALAGVASASDRLGALGGDEDETADLATAAAELGPARAAIARGIHEPRAS
;
A
#
# COMPACT_ATOMS: atom_id res chain seq x y z
N MET A 1 -13.86 -52.70 -64.71
CA MET A 1 -13.45 -51.30 -64.96
C MET A 1 -14.69 -50.43 -64.67
N ARG A 2 -14.69 -49.51 -63.67
CA ARG A 2 -14.15 -48.11 -63.57
C ARG A 2 -15.25 -47.08 -63.97
N GLN A 3 -15.42 -45.85 -63.43
CA GLN A 3 -15.02 -45.05 -62.21
C GLN A 3 -15.79 -43.67 -62.24
N VAL A 4 -15.86 -42.75 -61.25
CA VAL A 4 -16.17 -42.82 -59.77
C VAL A 4 -16.27 -41.39 -59.13
N ARG A 5 -17.27 -41.16 -58.23
CA ARG A 5 -17.38 -40.08 -57.17
C ARG A 5 -17.58 -38.58 -57.59
N CYS A 6 -18.00 -37.62 -56.72
CA CYS A 6 -18.19 -37.59 -55.23
C CYS A 6 -19.37 -36.68 -54.69
N GLN A 7 -19.58 -36.61 -53.35
CA GLN A 7 -20.75 -36.06 -52.57
C GLN A 7 -20.27 -35.38 -51.22
N ALA A 8 -20.94 -34.52 -50.41
CA ALA A 8 -22.36 -34.10 -50.07
C ALA A 8 -22.89 -34.70 -48.71
N TYR A 9 -23.71 -34.08 -47.81
CA TYR A 9 -24.47 -32.79 -47.73
C TYR A 9 -24.79 -32.36 -46.24
N ALA A 10 -25.81 -31.51 -45.92
CA ALA A 10 -26.11 -30.93 -44.57
C ALA A 10 -27.62 -30.87 -44.12
N HIS A 11 -27.90 -30.36 -42.88
CA HIS A 11 -29.17 -29.83 -42.26
C HIS A 11 -30.22 -30.68 -41.43
N ARG A 12 -30.42 -30.24 -40.15
CA ARG A 12 -31.64 -29.90 -39.33
C ARG A 12 -32.86 -30.82 -38.99
N ASP A 13 -33.23 -30.74 -37.70
CA ASP A 13 -34.54 -30.62 -36.99
C ASP A 13 -35.69 -31.68 -37.05
N ALA A 14 -36.09 -32.27 -35.89
CA ALA A 14 -37.41 -32.01 -35.20
C ALA A 14 -37.92 -33.08 -34.17
N SER A 15 -38.40 -32.59 -33.00
CA SER A 15 -39.39 -33.20 -32.05
C SER A 15 -38.98 -34.34 -31.07
N TRP A 16 -39.84 -34.61 -30.07
CA TRP A 16 -39.48 -35.20 -28.76
C TRP A 16 -40.23 -36.52 -28.41
N VAL A 17 -39.52 -37.48 -27.81
CA VAL A 17 -40.08 -38.54 -26.94
C VAL A 17 -39.16 -38.75 -25.73
N THR A 18 -39.74 -39.02 -24.55
CA THR A 18 -39.03 -39.08 -23.27
C THR A 18 -38.17 -40.33 -23.11
N ARG A 19 -36.86 -40.13 -22.91
CA ARG A 19 -35.99 -41.05 -22.17
C ARG A 19 -35.36 -40.30 -21.00
N ARG A 20 -35.60 -40.75 -19.77
CA ARG A 20 -34.77 -40.35 -18.63
C ARG A 20 -33.33 -40.81 -18.92
N PRO A 21 -32.33 -39.93 -18.92
CA PRO A 21 -30.96 -40.38 -18.70
C PRO A 21 -30.94 -41.08 -17.34
N THR A 22 -30.42 -42.30 -17.29
CA THR A 22 -30.09 -42.98 -16.03
C THR A 22 -29.26 -42.05 -15.17
N ALA A 23 -29.50 -42.02 -13.85
CA ALA A 23 -28.85 -41.11 -12.91
C ALA A 23 -27.35 -41.00 -13.22
N CYS A 24 -26.92 -39.82 -13.69
CA CYS A 24 -25.51 -39.55 -13.91
C CYS A 24 -24.85 -39.70 -12.54
N SER A 25 -24.04 -40.75 -12.38
CA SER A 25 -23.40 -41.06 -11.10
C SER A 25 -22.58 -39.84 -10.71
N ALA A 26 -23.02 -39.14 -9.66
CA ALA A 26 -22.42 -37.89 -9.24
C ALA A 26 -20.94 -38.14 -8.97
N ALA A 27 -20.10 -37.72 -9.93
CA ALA A 27 -18.67 -37.88 -9.86
C ALA A 27 -18.21 -37.00 -8.70
N ARG A 28 -18.02 -37.62 -7.53
CA ARG A 28 -17.37 -37.02 -6.37
C ARG A 28 -15.90 -36.77 -6.75
N SER A 29 -15.68 -35.74 -7.56
CA SER A 29 -14.37 -35.13 -7.75
C SER A 29 -13.82 -34.86 -6.36
N ARG A 30 -12.67 -35.48 -6.07
CA ARG A 30 -12.10 -35.45 -4.72
C ARG A 30 -11.84 -33.99 -4.35
N ARG A 31 -12.22 -33.62 -3.13
CA ARG A 31 -11.69 -32.45 -2.45
C ARG A 31 -10.16 -32.48 -2.57
N VAL A 32 -9.56 -31.36 -2.95
CA VAL A 32 -8.11 -31.29 -3.17
C VAL A 32 -7.43 -31.19 -1.80
N GLU A 33 -7.19 -32.34 -1.20
CA GLU A 33 -6.26 -32.46 -0.08
C GLU A 33 -4.83 -32.45 -0.65
N ARG A 34 -3.99 -31.54 -0.16
CA ARG A 34 -2.56 -31.50 -0.54
C ARG A 34 -1.71 -32.04 0.58
N GLU A 35 -0.75 -32.89 0.23
CA GLU A 35 0.36 -33.25 1.10
C GLU A 35 1.53 -32.30 0.81
N LEU A 36 2.11 -31.77 1.88
CA LEU A 36 3.06 -30.66 1.92
C LEU A 36 4.19 -31.03 2.89
N VAL A 37 5.33 -30.34 2.81
CA VAL A 37 6.36 -30.35 3.86
C VAL A 37 6.57 -28.91 4.31
N ALA A 38 6.26 -28.62 5.57
CA ALA A 38 6.70 -27.36 6.17
C ALA A 38 8.13 -27.51 6.68
N VAL A 39 8.95 -26.48 6.51
CA VAL A 39 10.36 -26.42 6.93
C VAL A 39 10.71 -25.02 7.42
N ASP A 40 11.68 -24.95 8.32
CA ASP A 40 12.31 -23.75 8.87
C ASP A 40 13.74 -24.13 9.30
N LEU A 41 14.68 -23.17 9.31
CA LEU A 41 16.10 -23.40 9.59
C LEU A 41 16.69 -22.44 10.64
N GLU A 42 17.38 -23.01 11.63
CA GLU A 42 18.34 -22.24 12.42
C GLU A 42 19.69 -22.20 11.69
N THR A 43 20.33 -21.03 11.67
CA THR A 43 21.57 -20.76 10.90
C THR A 43 22.58 -19.93 11.70
N THR A 44 23.85 -19.90 11.26
CA THR A 44 24.89 -19.06 11.88
C THR A 44 24.79 -17.57 11.51
N GLY A 45 23.95 -17.21 10.55
CA GLY A 45 23.72 -15.84 10.09
C GLY A 45 22.89 -15.80 8.80
N TYR A 46 22.65 -14.61 8.26
CA TYR A 46 21.63 -14.40 7.22
C TYR A 46 22.05 -14.64 5.76
N ASP A 47 23.32 -14.92 5.47
CA ASP A 47 23.80 -15.10 4.09
C ASP A 47 24.10 -16.58 3.78
N ALA A 48 23.25 -17.18 2.94
CA ALA A 48 23.39 -18.56 2.50
C ALA A 48 24.73 -18.88 1.80
N ALA A 49 25.49 -17.88 1.30
CA ALA A 49 26.81 -18.11 0.71
C ALA A 49 27.95 -18.20 1.75
N SER A 50 27.96 -17.35 2.77
CA SER A 50 29.01 -17.32 3.80
C SER A 50 28.71 -18.13 5.07
N GLU A 51 27.43 -18.27 5.45
CA GLU A 51 26.97 -18.87 6.72
C GLU A 51 26.64 -20.37 6.60
N ARG A 52 26.17 -21.00 7.68
CA ARG A 52 25.87 -22.45 7.77
C ARG A 52 24.51 -22.71 8.42
N ILE A 53 23.94 -23.87 8.12
CA ILE A 53 22.79 -24.45 8.84
C ILE A 53 23.29 -25.02 10.18
N VAL A 54 22.49 -24.90 11.24
CA VAL A 54 22.74 -25.52 12.56
C VAL A 54 21.57 -26.38 13.05
N GLU A 55 20.33 -26.10 12.63
CA GLU A 55 19.17 -26.99 12.79
C GLU A 55 18.29 -26.98 11.54
N ILE A 56 17.78 -28.15 11.14
CA ILE A 56 16.69 -28.30 10.17
C ILE A 56 15.48 -28.83 10.92
N GLY A 57 14.42 -28.03 11.02
CA GLY A 57 13.12 -28.45 11.54
C GLY A 57 12.12 -28.61 10.41
N ALA A 58 11.44 -29.75 10.32
CA ALA A 58 10.47 -30.00 9.27
C ALA A 58 9.32 -30.92 9.68
N VAL A 59 8.19 -30.80 8.99
CA VAL A 59 6.99 -31.58 9.29
C VAL A 59 6.18 -31.86 8.03
N ARG A 60 5.76 -33.13 7.85
CA ARG A 60 4.79 -33.50 6.81
C ARG A 60 3.41 -33.02 7.23
N VAL A 61 2.72 -32.36 6.32
CA VAL A 61 1.41 -31.73 6.56
C VAL A 61 0.43 -32.18 5.50
N ARG A 62 -0.83 -32.41 5.88
CA ARG A 62 -1.94 -32.47 4.92
C ARG A 62 -2.87 -31.27 5.12
N LEU A 63 -2.95 -30.42 4.11
CA LEU A 63 -3.91 -29.31 4.04
C LEU A 63 -5.21 -29.81 3.42
N GLY A 64 -6.30 -29.72 4.18
CA GLY A 64 -7.64 -30.09 3.77
C GLY A 64 -8.32 -29.04 2.89
N ALA A 65 -9.28 -29.47 2.08
CA ALA A 65 -10.10 -28.59 1.20
C ALA A 65 -11.18 -27.79 1.98
N ASP A 66 -10.84 -27.38 3.19
CA ASP A 66 -11.56 -26.53 4.13
C ASP A 66 -10.60 -25.65 4.96
N GLY A 67 -9.27 -25.81 4.79
CA GLY A 67 -8.24 -25.15 5.59
C GLY A 67 -7.89 -25.88 6.89
N ALA A 68 -8.38 -27.10 7.12
CA ALA A 68 -7.89 -27.94 8.21
C ALA A 68 -6.46 -28.41 7.95
N VAL A 69 -5.64 -28.45 9.01
CA VAL A 69 -4.21 -28.82 8.94
C VAL A 69 -4.02 -30.10 9.73
N THR A 70 -3.72 -31.20 9.04
CA THR A 70 -3.34 -32.47 9.69
C THR A 70 -1.82 -32.54 9.78
N ILE A 71 -1.29 -32.54 11.00
CA ILE A 71 0.13 -32.76 11.27
C ILE A 71 0.45 -34.26 11.15
N GLY A 72 1.56 -34.59 10.48
CA GLY A 72 2.05 -35.95 10.28
C GLY A 72 3.44 -36.18 10.88
N GLU A 73 4.28 -36.87 10.10
CA GLU A 73 5.67 -37.18 10.45
C GLU A 73 6.49 -35.89 10.70
N ARG A 74 7.24 -35.85 11.81
CA ARG A 74 8.13 -34.76 12.19
C ARG A 74 9.59 -35.16 11.95
N PHE A 75 10.42 -34.22 11.53
CA PHE A 75 11.85 -34.39 11.28
C PHE A 75 12.61 -33.25 11.95
N VAL A 76 13.68 -33.61 12.67
CA VAL A 76 14.64 -32.67 13.25
C VAL A 76 16.02 -33.25 13.06
N THR A 77 16.97 -32.44 12.60
CA THR A 77 18.40 -32.75 12.71
C THR A 77 19.18 -31.48 13.00
N PHE A 78 20.16 -31.57 13.89
CA PHE A 78 21.21 -30.58 14.00
C PHE A 78 22.21 -30.75 12.85
N ALA A 79 23.04 -29.73 12.62
CA ALA A 79 24.18 -29.76 11.73
C ALA A 79 25.40 -29.10 12.39
N ASP A 80 26.59 -29.66 12.21
CA ASP A 80 27.84 -29.05 12.67
C ASP A 80 28.28 -27.95 11.67
N PRO A 81 28.30 -26.65 12.06
CA PRO A 81 28.74 -25.58 11.18
C PRO A 81 30.26 -25.57 10.93
N GLY A 82 31.03 -26.41 11.64
CA GLY A 82 32.49 -26.51 11.56
C GLY A 82 33.24 -25.51 12.45
N GLY A 83 32.58 -24.98 13.49
CA GLY A 83 33.12 -23.99 14.42
C GLY A 83 32.11 -23.63 15.52
N PRO A 84 32.54 -22.91 16.58
CA PRO A 84 31.66 -22.55 17.69
C PRO A 84 30.61 -21.51 17.28
N LEU A 85 29.41 -21.61 17.87
CA LEU A 85 28.34 -20.64 17.69
C LEU A 85 28.74 -19.27 18.25
N SER A 86 28.36 -18.20 17.54
CA SER A 86 28.53 -16.85 18.10
C SER A 86 27.57 -16.67 19.29
N PRO A 87 27.94 -15.92 20.34
CA PRO A 87 27.04 -15.66 21.47
C PRO A 87 25.73 -14.96 21.09
N THR A 88 25.63 -14.37 19.89
CA THR A 88 24.39 -13.80 19.37
C THR A 88 23.47 -14.87 18.80
N ILE A 89 24.00 -15.84 18.03
CA ILE A 89 23.21 -16.95 17.50
C ILE A 89 22.72 -17.86 18.63
N ALA A 90 23.60 -18.23 19.57
CA ALA A 90 23.20 -19.06 20.73
C ALA A 90 22.06 -18.44 21.58
N ARG A 91 21.94 -17.10 21.60
CA ARG A 91 20.82 -16.39 22.25
C ARG A 91 19.57 -16.25 21.36
N LEU A 92 19.71 -16.34 20.04
CA LEU A 92 18.61 -16.23 19.09
C LEU A 92 17.86 -17.56 18.95
N THR A 93 18.62 -18.65 18.82
CA THR A 93 18.13 -20.00 18.51
C THR A 93 17.99 -20.89 19.75
N GLY A 94 18.55 -20.46 20.89
CA GLY A 94 18.65 -21.23 22.12
C GLY A 94 19.64 -22.40 22.09
N LEU A 95 20.33 -22.63 20.95
CA LEU A 95 21.28 -23.72 20.75
C LEU A 95 22.66 -23.39 21.34
N HIS A 96 23.31 -24.40 21.90
CA HIS A 96 24.66 -24.32 22.46
C HIS A 96 25.60 -25.26 21.69
N ASP A 97 26.91 -25.01 21.75
CA ASP A 97 27.92 -25.89 21.10
C ASP A 97 27.80 -27.35 21.55
N SER A 98 27.29 -27.60 22.77
CA SER A 98 27.00 -28.95 23.30
C SER A 98 25.95 -29.72 22.51
N ASP A 99 25.00 -29.02 21.90
CA ASP A 99 23.84 -29.62 21.22
C ASP A 99 24.22 -30.08 19.80
N LEU A 100 25.33 -29.56 19.28
CA LEU A 100 25.88 -29.85 17.95
C LEU A 100 27.00 -30.92 17.99
N VAL A 101 27.39 -31.41 19.18
CA VAL A 101 28.48 -32.40 19.33
C VAL A 101 28.11 -33.73 18.66
N GLY A 102 28.78 -34.03 17.55
CA GLY A 102 28.49 -35.25 16.76
C GLY A 102 27.28 -35.12 15.83
N ALA A 103 26.79 -33.91 15.60
CA ALA A 103 25.84 -33.64 14.52
C ALA A 103 26.46 -33.96 13.15
N PRO A 104 25.64 -34.34 12.14
CA PRO A 104 26.11 -34.49 10.76
C PRO A 104 26.60 -33.16 10.17
N SER A 105 27.39 -33.21 9.10
CA SER A 105 27.70 -31.99 8.35
C SER A 105 26.43 -31.40 7.68
N PRO A 106 26.39 -30.12 7.30
CA PRO A 106 25.20 -29.51 6.68
C PRO A 106 24.79 -30.21 5.37
N ALA A 107 25.75 -30.78 4.63
CA ALA A 107 25.46 -31.57 3.43
C ALA A 107 24.75 -32.91 3.76
N GLU A 108 25.14 -33.58 4.83
CA GLU A 108 24.52 -34.83 5.29
C GLU A 108 23.15 -34.56 5.95
N ALA A 109 23.02 -33.47 6.71
CA ALA A 109 21.75 -33.00 7.27
C ALA A 109 20.73 -32.71 6.16
N VAL A 110 21.14 -31.99 5.11
CA VAL A 110 20.28 -31.72 3.95
C VAL A 110 20.00 -32.98 3.12
N ALA A 111 20.94 -33.92 3.00
CA ALA A 111 20.66 -35.21 2.36
C ALA A 111 19.61 -36.03 3.14
N ALA A 112 19.65 -36.01 4.48
CA ALA A 112 18.63 -36.61 5.33
C ALA A 112 17.27 -35.89 5.19
N PHE A 113 17.27 -34.56 5.15
CA PHE A 113 16.05 -33.78 4.89
C PHE A 113 15.46 -34.06 3.50
N VAL A 114 16.27 -34.19 2.44
CA VAL A 114 15.80 -34.57 1.10
C VAL A 114 15.17 -35.98 1.10
N ALA A 115 15.75 -36.93 1.84
CA ALA A 115 15.18 -38.26 2.01
C ALA A 115 13.84 -38.25 2.76
N PHE A 116 13.72 -37.40 3.80
CA PHE A 116 12.46 -37.17 4.51
C PHE A 116 11.42 -36.43 3.66
N ALA A 117 11.80 -35.38 2.94
CA ALA A 117 10.84 -34.56 2.18
C ALA A 117 10.23 -35.35 1.03
N ARG A 118 11.05 -36.11 0.29
CA ARG A 118 10.62 -36.89 -0.88
C ARG A 118 9.49 -37.88 -0.57
N ARG A 119 8.64 -38.10 -1.57
CA ARG A 119 7.59 -39.13 -1.58
C ARG A 119 7.31 -39.57 -3.02
N ASN A 120 7.25 -40.88 -3.24
CA ASN A 120 7.05 -41.49 -4.57
C ASN A 120 8.06 -41.06 -5.67
N GLY A 121 9.20 -40.47 -5.29
CA GLY A 121 10.23 -39.94 -6.20
C GLY A 121 10.20 -38.42 -6.37
N GLU A 122 9.09 -37.76 -6.01
CA GLU A 122 8.89 -36.32 -6.12
C GLU A 122 9.11 -35.61 -4.77
N ILE A 123 9.26 -34.29 -4.79
CA ILE A 123 9.24 -33.44 -3.60
C ILE A 123 7.89 -32.70 -3.59
N PRO A 124 7.07 -32.79 -2.53
CA PRO A 124 5.83 -32.05 -2.40
C PRO A 124 6.11 -30.55 -2.22
N TRP A 125 5.07 -29.71 -2.20
CA TRP A 125 5.30 -28.28 -1.97
C TRP A 125 5.99 -28.04 -0.62
N VAL A 126 7.06 -27.25 -0.65
CA VAL A 126 7.79 -26.77 0.52
C VAL A 126 7.10 -25.51 1.03
N VAL A 127 6.71 -25.54 2.30
CA VAL A 127 6.03 -24.44 3.00
C VAL A 127 6.96 -23.88 4.06
N GLY A 128 6.94 -22.58 4.29
CA GLY A 128 7.64 -21.95 5.40
C GLY A 128 7.22 -20.49 5.54
N HIS A 129 7.98 -19.71 6.29
CA HIS A 129 7.74 -18.28 6.48
C HIS A 129 8.98 -17.51 6.04
N ASN A 130 8.88 -16.71 4.97
CA ASN A 130 10.06 -16.21 4.25
C ASN A 130 10.91 -17.37 3.65
N VAL A 131 10.26 -18.46 3.25
CA VAL A 131 10.85 -19.78 2.87
C VAL A 131 11.89 -19.73 1.73
N GLY A 132 11.96 -18.62 1.01
CA GLY A 132 13.07 -18.35 0.08
C GLY A 132 14.45 -18.27 0.76
N PHE A 133 14.49 -17.90 2.04
CA PHE A 133 15.68 -17.92 2.90
C PHE A 133 16.16 -19.35 3.13
N ASP A 134 15.30 -20.20 3.69
CA ASP A 134 15.59 -21.60 4.02
C ASP A 134 16.06 -22.37 2.79
N LEU A 135 15.32 -22.21 1.69
CA LEU A 135 15.62 -22.87 0.43
C LEU A 135 16.99 -22.46 -0.14
N ALA A 136 17.47 -21.23 0.06
CA ALA A 136 18.80 -20.83 -0.39
C ALA A 136 19.93 -21.59 0.33
N PHE A 137 19.77 -21.88 1.63
CA PHE A 137 20.69 -22.72 2.39
C PHE A 137 20.59 -24.20 1.97
N LEU A 138 19.39 -24.71 1.74
CA LEU A 138 19.15 -26.09 1.32
C LEU A 138 19.68 -26.36 -0.11
N GLU A 139 19.44 -25.45 -1.05
CA GLU A 139 19.86 -25.54 -2.46
C GLU A 139 21.39 -25.63 -2.58
N ARG A 140 22.13 -24.86 -1.77
CA ARG A 140 23.61 -24.93 -1.67
C ARG A 140 24.12 -26.33 -1.32
N HIS A 141 23.34 -27.11 -0.60
CA HIS A 141 23.67 -28.47 -0.17
C HIS A 141 22.96 -29.57 -0.98
N GLY A 142 22.42 -29.23 -2.16
CA GLY A 142 21.88 -30.19 -3.14
C GLY A 142 20.37 -30.42 -3.06
N PHE A 143 19.62 -29.57 -2.36
CA PHE A 143 18.17 -29.54 -2.47
C PHE A 143 17.75 -29.03 -3.87
N PRO A 144 16.71 -29.60 -4.52
CA PRO A 144 16.32 -29.16 -5.87
C PRO A 144 15.72 -27.75 -5.89
N ALA A 145 16.32 -26.84 -6.67
CA ALA A 145 15.86 -25.44 -6.79
C ALA A 145 14.52 -25.30 -7.53
N ASP A 146 14.11 -26.32 -8.29
CA ASP A 146 12.80 -26.43 -8.93
C ASP A 146 11.69 -26.95 -7.99
N ALA A 147 12.01 -27.25 -6.73
CA ALA A 147 11.02 -27.63 -5.73
C ALA A 147 9.93 -26.53 -5.56
N PRO A 148 8.63 -26.87 -5.65
CA PRO A 148 7.58 -25.87 -5.54
C PRO A 148 7.54 -25.25 -4.15
N ARG A 149 7.74 -23.93 -4.06
CA ARG A 149 7.84 -23.18 -2.80
C ARG A 149 6.61 -22.31 -2.55
N LEU A 150 6.02 -22.42 -1.37
CA LEU A 150 4.82 -21.68 -0.95
C LEU A 150 5.11 -20.90 0.33
N ASP A 151 5.25 -19.58 0.20
CA ASP A 151 5.64 -18.71 1.30
C ASP A 151 4.43 -18.14 2.04
N THR A 152 4.34 -18.42 3.35
CA THR A 152 3.24 -17.92 4.19
C THR A 152 3.31 -16.42 4.42
N ALA A 153 4.49 -15.78 4.35
CA ALA A 153 4.63 -14.33 4.45
C ALA A 153 4.07 -13.62 3.20
N ASP A 154 4.36 -14.16 2.00
CA ASP A 154 3.79 -13.66 0.74
C ASP A 154 2.26 -13.80 0.75
N LEU A 155 1.74 -14.97 1.12
CA LEU A 155 0.29 -15.22 1.22
C LEU A 155 -0.39 -14.31 2.27
N ALA A 156 0.22 -14.16 3.45
CA ALA A 156 -0.28 -13.26 4.48
C ALA A 156 -0.29 -11.80 4.02
N SER A 157 0.71 -11.36 3.27
CA SER A 157 0.74 -10.01 2.71
C SER A 157 -0.46 -9.73 1.78
N ILE A 158 -0.95 -10.74 1.06
CA ILE A 158 -2.09 -10.61 0.16
C ILE A 158 -3.42 -10.70 0.91
N LEU A 159 -3.54 -11.67 1.82
CA LEU A 159 -4.81 -12.02 2.48
C LEU A 159 -5.07 -11.24 3.78
N LEU A 160 -4.04 -10.63 4.36
CA LEU A 160 -4.09 -9.77 5.56
C LEU A 160 -3.46 -8.40 5.26
N PRO A 161 -3.95 -7.66 4.23
CA PRO A 161 -3.27 -6.48 3.68
C PRO A 161 -3.07 -5.32 4.68
N SER A 162 -3.81 -5.36 5.79
CA SER A 162 -3.82 -4.36 6.87
C SER A 162 -3.16 -4.87 8.18
N ALA A 163 -2.47 -6.01 8.17
CA ALA A 163 -1.79 -6.52 9.36
C ALA A 163 -0.62 -5.63 9.78
N ALA A 164 -0.52 -5.30 11.07
CA ALA A 164 0.51 -4.40 11.60
C ALA A 164 1.94 -4.96 11.48
N SER A 165 2.10 -6.28 11.43
CA SER A 165 3.33 -6.98 11.07
C SER A 165 2.98 -8.31 10.43
N TYR A 166 3.84 -8.79 9.52
CA TYR A 166 3.71 -10.11 8.90
C TYR A 166 4.61 -11.17 9.55
N ALA A 167 5.36 -10.85 10.60
CA ALA A 167 6.22 -11.84 11.27
C ALA A 167 5.41 -13.03 11.80
N LEU A 168 5.90 -14.26 11.58
CA LEU A 168 5.23 -15.52 11.90
C LEU A 168 4.53 -15.54 13.26
N GLN A 169 5.27 -15.22 14.33
CA GLN A 169 4.77 -15.24 15.71
C GLN A 169 3.65 -14.21 15.95
N ARG A 170 3.62 -13.09 15.20
CA ARG A 170 2.51 -12.13 15.26
C ARG A 170 1.28 -12.66 14.51
N LEU A 171 1.48 -13.22 13.32
CA LEU A 171 0.39 -13.83 12.55
C LEU A 171 -0.26 -15.01 13.29
N ALA A 172 0.55 -15.81 13.98
CA ALA A 172 0.09 -16.89 14.85
C ALA A 172 -0.79 -16.34 15.98
N ALA A 173 -0.32 -15.34 16.73
CA ALA A 173 -1.08 -14.71 17.80
C ALA A 173 -2.39 -14.06 17.30
N ASP A 174 -2.36 -13.35 16.15
CA ASP A 174 -3.56 -12.75 15.52
C ASP A 174 -4.55 -13.79 14.95
N ALA A 175 -4.10 -15.03 14.75
CA ALA A 175 -4.92 -16.19 14.39
C ALA A 175 -5.30 -17.08 15.60
N ALA A 176 -4.95 -16.67 16.83
CA ALA A 176 -5.09 -17.44 18.07
C ALA A 176 -4.41 -18.83 18.04
N ILE A 177 -3.34 -18.97 17.25
CA ILE A 177 -2.45 -20.12 17.24
C ILE A 177 -1.45 -19.95 18.40
N VAL A 178 -1.35 -20.97 19.25
CA VAL A 178 -0.40 -21.03 20.37
C VAL A 178 0.72 -22.02 20.01
N PRO A 179 1.98 -21.58 19.91
CA PRO A 179 3.12 -22.49 19.76
C PRO A 179 3.38 -23.28 21.05
N ASP A 180 3.79 -24.55 20.93
CA ASP A 180 4.20 -25.38 22.09
C ASP A 180 5.54 -24.87 22.68
N ALA A 181 6.43 -24.38 21.81
CA ALA A 181 7.58 -23.54 22.11
C ALA A 181 7.76 -22.54 20.94
N ALA A 182 8.53 -21.48 21.12
CA ALA A 182 8.86 -20.50 20.07
C ALA A 182 10.37 -20.39 19.91
N HIS A 183 10.83 -20.06 18.70
CA HIS A 183 12.26 -19.95 18.35
C HIS A 183 12.99 -21.30 18.39
N ARG A 184 12.39 -22.30 17.75
CA ARG A 184 13.03 -23.54 17.32
C ARG A 184 12.45 -23.94 15.98
N ALA A 185 13.31 -24.33 15.05
CA ALA A 185 12.94 -24.65 13.67
C ALA A 185 11.73 -25.60 13.52
N LEU A 186 11.60 -26.65 14.35
CA LEU A 186 10.44 -27.55 14.25
C LEU A 186 9.12 -26.84 14.57
N ASP A 187 9.13 -25.97 15.58
CA ASP A 187 7.93 -25.32 16.11
C ASP A 187 7.52 -24.10 15.27
N ASP A 188 8.49 -23.39 14.67
CA ASP A 188 8.22 -22.34 13.69
C ASP A 188 7.80 -22.95 12.32
N ALA A 189 8.31 -24.14 11.92
CA ALA A 189 7.77 -24.91 10.79
C ALA A 189 6.31 -25.41 11.04
N LEU A 190 6.02 -25.90 12.26
CA LEU A 190 4.66 -26.25 12.68
C LEU A 190 3.73 -25.03 12.67
N THR A 191 4.20 -23.90 13.20
CA THR A 191 3.45 -22.64 13.26
C THR A 191 3.16 -22.11 11.85
N SER A 192 4.13 -22.19 10.93
CA SER A 192 3.96 -21.87 9.50
C SER A 192 2.87 -22.71 8.85
N ALA A 193 2.83 -24.02 9.13
CA ALA A 193 1.77 -24.90 8.63
C ALA A 193 0.36 -24.52 9.15
N LEU A 194 0.26 -24.13 10.43
CA LEU A 194 -1.01 -23.70 11.04
C LEU A 194 -1.47 -22.34 10.50
N VAL A 195 -0.54 -21.40 10.29
CA VAL A 195 -0.82 -20.11 9.63
C VAL A 195 -1.27 -20.31 8.18
N LEU A 196 -0.65 -21.23 7.42
CA LEU A 196 -1.13 -21.60 6.08
C LEU A 196 -2.59 -22.11 6.11
N GLY A 197 -2.95 -22.90 7.12
CA GLY A 197 -4.33 -23.34 7.35
C GLY A 197 -5.31 -22.18 7.55
N ASP A 198 -4.93 -21.19 8.35
CA ASP A 198 -5.77 -20.02 8.58
C ASP A 198 -5.90 -19.12 7.34
N LEU A 199 -4.80 -18.89 6.61
CA LEU A 199 -4.81 -18.21 5.31
C LEU A 199 -5.69 -18.95 4.29
N ALA A 200 -5.63 -20.29 4.28
CA ALA A 200 -6.49 -21.15 3.46
C ALA A 200 -7.98 -21.05 3.86
N ARG A 201 -8.33 -20.76 5.12
CA ARG A 201 -9.70 -20.42 5.53
C ARG A 201 -10.10 -19.02 5.07
N ARG A 202 -9.23 -18.02 5.23
CA ARG A 202 -9.52 -16.62 4.87
C ARG A 202 -9.80 -16.44 3.37
N VAL A 203 -9.00 -17.05 2.49
CA VAL A 203 -9.23 -16.98 1.04
C VAL A 203 -10.59 -17.58 0.63
N ARG A 204 -11.10 -18.59 1.34
CA ARG A 204 -12.42 -19.20 1.10
C ARG A 204 -13.60 -18.32 1.53
N ALA A 205 -13.36 -17.36 2.42
CA ALA A 205 -14.36 -16.41 2.89
C ALA A 205 -14.47 -15.17 1.99
N LEU A 206 -13.56 -14.98 1.03
CA LEU A 206 -13.62 -13.90 0.06
C LEU A 206 -14.69 -14.17 -1.03
N PRO A 207 -15.28 -13.12 -1.65
CA PRO A 207 -16.27 -13.30 -2.71
C PRO A 207 -15.73 -14.12 -3.89
N PRO A 208 -16.52 -15.01 -4.53
CA PRO A 208 -16.04 -15.93 -5.57
C PRO A 208 -15.27 -15.26 -6.73
N LEU A 209 -15.69 -14.07 -7.15
CA LEU A 209 -15.02 -13.29 -8.20
C LEU A 209 -13.62 -12.81 -7.77
N ILE A 210 -13.44 -12.46 -6.49
CA ILE A 210 -12.15 -12.05 -5.92
C ILE A 210 -11.19 -13.24 -5.88
N VAL A 211 -11.68 -14.43 -5.52
CA VAL A 211 -10.86 -15.65 -5.49
C VAL A 211 -10.46 -16.11 -6.90
N ALA A 212 -11.35 -15.99 -7.88
CA ALA A 212 -11.04 -16.26 -9.29
C ALA A 212 -10.03 -15.27 -9.87
N GLU A 213 -10.09 -13.99 -9.49
CA GLU A 213 -9.13 -12.97 -9.92
C GLU A 213 -7.76 -13.13 -9.22
N LEU A 214 -7.74 -13.45 -7.92
CA LEU A 214 -6.54 -13.87 -7.19
C LEU A 214 -5.82 -15.02 -7.92
N ALA A 215 -6.56 -16.07 -8.30
CA ALA A 215 -6.03 -17.21 -9.04
C ALA A 215 -5.50 -16.86 -10.45
N SER A 216 -5.97 -15.77 -11.05
CA SER A 216 -5.57 -15.36 -12.39
C SER A 216 -4.19 -14.67 -12.43
N PHE A 217 -3.84 -13.88 -11.40
CA PHE A 217 -2.55 -13.17 -11.33
C PHE A 217 -1.53 -13.85 -10.40
N ALA A 218 -1.96 -14.72 -9.47
CA ALA A 218 -1.06 -15.43 -8.56
C ALA A 218 0.08 -16.25 -9.20
N PRO A 219 -0.02 -16.80 -10.43
CA PRO A 219 1.11 -17.46 -11.08
C PRO A 219 2.36 -16.56 -11.25
N LEU A 220 2.20 -15.23 -11.34
CA LEU A 220 3.32 -14.27 -11.35
C LEU A 220 4.12 -14.25 -10.02
N LEU A 221 3.59 -14.90 -8.98
CA LEU A 221 4.25 -15.09 -7.68
C LEU A 221 4.87 -16.50 -7.52
N GLY A 222 4.76 -17.37 -8.54
CA GLY A 222 5.27 -18.74 -8.56
C GLY A 222 4.17 -19.80 -8.54
N ASP A 223 4.46 -20.98 -9.08
CA ASP A 223 3.47 -21.99 -9.43
C ASP A 223 2.67 -22.53 -8.24
N ALA A 224 3.32 -22.75 -7.09
CA ALA A 224 2.62 -23.20 -5.87
C ALA A 224 1.63 -22.14 -5.35
N THR A 225 2.01 -20.85 -5.42
CA THR A 225 1.13 -19.72 -5.08
C THR A 225 -0.06 -19.64 -6.04
N GLY A 226 0.21 -19.73 -7.35
CA GLY A 226 -0.83 -19.79 -8.38
C GLY A 226 -1.82 -20.95 -8.15
N ALA A 227 -1.30 -22.15 -7.90
CA ALA A 227 -2.10 -23.33 -7.64
C ALA A 227 -2.91 -23.26 -6.33
N PHE A 228 -2.34 -22.71 -5.24
CA PHE A 228 -3.06 -22.48 -3.98
C PHE A 228 -4.33 -21.63 -4.19
N PHE A 229 -4.23 -20.53 -4.94
CA PHE A 229 -5.39 -19.70 -5.26
C PHE A 229 -6.34 -20.38 -6.26
N ALA A 230 -5.83 -21.17 -7.22
CA ALA A 230 -6.66 -21.93 -8.17
C ALA A 230 -7.48 -23.06 -7.49
N ASP A 231 -6.93 -23.73 -6.47
CA ASP A 231 -7.67 -24.69 -5.65
C ASP A 231 -8.79 -23.98 -4.86
N ALA A 232 -8.47 -22.84 -4.24
CA ALA A 232 -9.44 -22.04 -3.49
C ALA A 232 -10.59 -21.56 -4.41
N ALA A 233 -10.27 -21.07 -5.62
CA ALA A 233 -11.27 -20.68 -6.62
C ALA A 233 -12.15 -21.88 -7.02
N SER A 234 -11.54 -23.05 -7.21
CA SER A 234 -12.24 -24.29 -7.55
C SER A 234 -13.16 -24.78 -6.43
N ASP A 235 -12.75 -24.66 -5.17
CA ASP A 235 -13.57 -24.99 -4.00
C ASP A 235 -14.74 -24.00 -3.83
N VAL A 236 -14.48 -22.70 -3.90
CA VAL A 236 -15.49 -21.65 -3.72
C VAL A 236 -16.55 -21.69 -4.84
N ALA A 237 -16.13 -21.88 -6.09
CA ALA A 237 -17.05 -22.06 -7.22
C ALA A 237 -17.95 -23.29 -7.03
N ARG A 238 -17.38 -24.44 -6.63
CA ARG A 238 -18.18 -25.65 -6.34
C ARG A 238 -19.19 -25.44 -5.22
N ASN A 239 -18.82 -24.73 -4.17
CA ASN A 239 -19.71 -24.47 -3.03
C ASN A 239 -20.90 -23.56 -3.42
N ALA A 240 -20.66 -22.49 -4.18
CA ALA A 240 -21.73 -21.62 -4.67
C ALA A 240 -22.76 -22.38 -5.54
N TRP A 241 -22.29 -23.20 -6.49
CA TRP A 241 -23.16 -24.00 -7.35
C TRP A 241 -23.98 -25.05 -6.58
N MET A 242 -23.46 -25.57 -5.47
CA MET A 242 -24.23 -26.47 -4.59
C MET A 242 -25.29 -25.73 -3.77
N GLN A 243 -25.05 -24.48 -3.37
CA GLN A 243 -26.02 -23.64 -2.64
C GLN A 243 -27.18 -23.18 -3.54
N ASP A 244 -26.89 -22.80 -4.79
CA ASP A 244 -27.90 -22.52 -5.81
C ASP A 244 -28.77 -23.76 -6.09
N ALA A 245 -28.16 -24.96 -6.15
CA ALA A 245 -28.87 -26.22 -6.37
C ALA A 245 -29.80 -26.63 -5.21
N SER A 246 -29.57 -26.13 -3.98
CA SER A 246 -30.50 -26.29 -2.85
C SER A 246 -31.66 -25.29 -2.83
N GLY A 247 -31.65 -24.26 -3.70
CA GLY A 247 -32.80 -23.38 -3.93
C GLY A 247 -33.04 -22.26 -2.91
N GLU A 248 -32.11 -22.02 -1.98
CA GLU A 248 -32.26 -20.97 -0.96
C GLU A 248 -31.75 -19.59 -1.39
N ALA A 249 -30.93 -19.51 -2.44
CA ALA A 249 -30.40 -18.26 -2.98
C ALA A 249 -31.34 -17.62 -4.02
N ARG A 250 -31.92 -16.45 -3.71
CA ARG A 250 -32.57 -15.58 -4.72
C ARG A 250 -31.49 -14.83 -5.49
N GLY A 251 -31.15 -15.33 -6.68
CA GLY A 251 -30.03 -14.82 -7.48
C GLY A 251 -30.14 -13.35 -7.91
N VAL A 252 -28.99 -12.67 -7.93
CA VAL A 252 -28.78 -11.38 -8.59
C VAL A 252 -28.12 -11.65 -9.96
N PRO A 253 -28.58 -11.04 -11.08
CA PRO A 253 -28.00 -11.33 -12.40
C PRO A 253 -26.53 -10.95 -12.54
N LEU A 254 -25.76 -11.75 -13.28
CA LEU A 254 -24.41 -11.41 -13.69
C LEU A 254 -24.44 -10.13 -14.55
N GLY A 255 -23.69 -9.11 -14.13
CA GLY A 255 -23.55 -7.83 -14.85
C GLY A 255 -23.45 -6.59 -13.96
N ALA A 256 -23.90 -6.67 -12.70
CA ALA A 256 -23.95 -5.52 -11.79
C ALA A 256 -23.38 -5.81 -10.39
N ALA A 257 -22.20 -6.44 -10.31
CA ALA A 257 -21.46 -6.62 -9.06
C ALA A 257 -20.79 -5.31 -8.59
N GLY A 258 -21.60 -4.28 -8.32
CA GLY A 258 -21.14 -3.04 -7.70
C GLY A 258 -20.77 -3.29 -6.24
N LEU A 259 -19.52 -3.00 -5.86
CA LEU A 259 -19.09 -3.03 -4.47
C LEU A 259 -19.81 -1.92 -3.69
N SER A 260 -20.84 -2.31 -2.94
CA SER A 260 -21.62 -1.45 -2.05
C SER A 260 -21.63 -2.07 -0.65
N PRO A 261 -20.89 -1.51 0.32
CA PRO A 261 -21.12 -1.79 1.73
C PRO A 261 -22.56 -1.40 2.11
N SER A 262 -23.18 -2.13 3.04
CA SER A 262 -24.53 -1.83 3.51
C SER A 262 -24.60 -0.48 4.22
N GLU A 263 -25.40 0.44 3.71
CA GLU A 263 -25.61 1.76 4.33
C GLU A 263 -26.42 1.67 5.63
N PRO A 264 -26.02 2.37 6.71
CA PRO A 264 -26.96 2.84 7.71
C PRO A 264 -27.79 3.99 7.10
N ALA A 265 -29.12 3.93 7.22
CA ALA A 265 -30.03 4.78 6.46
C ALA A 265 -30.00 6.27 6.89
N VAL A 266 -29.18 7.09 6.23
CA VAL A 266 -29.25 8.55 6.30
C VAL A 266 -30.24 9.05 5.25
N ARG A 267 -31.27 9.81 5.67
CA ARG A 267 -32.28 10.36 4.76
C ARG A 267 -31.71 11.52 3.95
N GLY A 268 -31.37 11.27 2.68
CA GLY A 268 -30.95 12.31 1.75
C GLY A 268 -32.08 13.26 1.34
N SER A 269 -31.78 14.55 1.32
CA SER A 269 -32.51 15.58 0.54
C SER A 269 -31.71 15.90 -0.74
N GLU A 270 -32.39 16.13 -1.85
CA GLU A 270 -31.72 16.30 -3.16
C GLU A 270 -30.82 17.55 -3.24
N PRO A 271 -29.66 17.47 -3.92
CA PRO A 271 -28.71 18.58 -4.02
C PRO A 271 -29.11 19.59 -5.12
N SER A 272 -29.30 20.85 -4.74
CA SER A 272 -29.50 21.97 -5.67
C SER A 272 -28.18 22.48 -6.27
N ASP A 273 -28.29 23.25 -7.38
CA ASP A 273 -27.18 23.49 -8.31
C ASP A 273 -26.14 24.54 -7.83
N ARG A 274 -24.87 24.25 -8.15
CA ARG A 274 -23.64 25.11 -8.08
C ARG A 274 -23.13 25.56 -6.70
N PRO A 275 -21.79 25.58 -6.50
CA PRO A 275 -21.17 26.18 -5.32
C PRO A 275 -21.24 27.72 -5.39
N GLY A 276 -22.35 28.28 -4.92
CA GLY A 276 -22.43 29.70 -4.60
C GLY A 276 -21.41 30.07 -3.52
N ARG A 277 -20.72 31.20 -3.71
CA ARG A 277 -19.72 31.74 -2.77
C ARG A 277 -20.43 32.17 -1.47
N ARG A 278 -20.57 31.25 -0.50
CA ARG A 278 -21.20 31.51 0.81
C ARG A 278 -20.55 32.74 1.46
N ASP A 279 -21.40 33.65 1.96
CA ASP A 279 -20.96 34.79 2.76
C ASP A 279 -20.63 34.29 4.17
N PRO A 280 -19.40 34.50 4.71
CA PRO A 280 -19.04 34.11 6.07
C PRO A 280 -19.81 34.86 7.17
N ARG A 281 -20.73 35.78 6.82
CA ARG A 281 -21.64 36.47 7.76
C ARG A 281 -23.05 35.87 7.81
N ALA A 282 -23.35 34.88 6.98
CA ALA A 282 -24.64 34.19 6.98
C ALA A 282 -24.73 33.19 8.15
N ARG A 283 -24.90 33.70 9.37
CA ARG A 283 -25.24 32.87 10.55
C ARG A 283 -26.59 32.19 10.32
N GLU A 284 -26.56 30.87 10.12
CA GLU A 284 -27.73 30.03 10.38
C GLU A 284 -28.10 30.16 11.88
N ALA A 285 -29.36 29.86 12.24
CA ALA A 285 -29.85 30.12 13.60
C ALA A 285 -29.03 29.33 14.64
N PRO A 286 -28.65 29.94 15.79
CA PRO A 286 -27.84 29.27 16.80
C PRO A 286 -28.48 27.96 17.24
N ARG A 287 -27.68 26.90 17.31
CA ARG A 287 -28.07 25.70 18.06
C ARG A 287 -27.88 25.98 19.55
N GLU A 288 -28.47 25.13 20.39
CA GLU A 288 -28.40 25.36 21.84
C GLU A 288 -26.94 25.31 22.32
N ALA A 289 -26.58 26.23 23.20
CA ALA A 289 -25.20 26.40 23.65
C ALA A 289 -24.65 25.10 24.25
N SER A 290 -23.43 24.74 23.86
CA SER A 290 -22.78 23.51 24.28
C SER A 290 -22.78 23.35 25.81
N PRO A 291 -23.23 22.21 26.36
CA PRO A 291 -23.18 21.96 27.80
C PRO A 291 -21.75 21.66 28.30
N LEU A 292 -20.76 21.55 27.40
CA LEU A 292 -19.38 21.23 27.72
C LEU A 292 -18.60 22.50 28.09
N ARG A 293 -18.38 22.71 29.40
CA ARG A 293 -17.44 23.72 29.90
C ARG A 293 -16.05 23.11 30.05
N VAL A 294 -15.00 23.79 29.57
CA VAL A 294 -13.62 23.29 29.63
C VAL A 294 -13.17 23.02 31.07
N ASP A 295 -13.50 23.90 32.02
CA ASP A 295 -13.19 23.76 33.44
C ASP A 295 -13.73 22.44 34.03
N ASP A 296 -15.00 22.13 33.73
CA ASP A 296 -15.71 20.97 34.28
C ASP A 296 -15.17 19.65 33.69
N VAL A 297 -14.68 19.69 32.44
CA VAL A 297 -14.07 18.54 31.76
C VAL A 297 -12.76 18.11 32.41
N PHE A 298 -11.90 19.08 32.78
CA PHE A 298 -10.62 18.85 33.46
C PHE A 298 -10.72 18.93 35.00
N ALA A 299 -11.92 18.94 35.57
CA ALA A 299 -12.12 18.93 37.02
C ALA A 299 -11.69 17.60 37.66
N VAL A 300 -11.36 17.64 38.96
CA VAL A 300 -11.08 16.41 39.74
C VAL A 300 -12.37 15.59 39.85
N GLY A 301 -12.39 14.43 39.20
CA GLY A 301 -13.59 13.60 39.05
C GLY A 301 -14.51 13.98 37.89
N GLY A 302 -14.07 14.89 37.01
CA GLY A 302 -14.77 15.24 35.78
C GLY A 302 -14.77 14.13 34.71
N PRO A 303 -15.44 14.35 33.57
CA PRO A 303 -15.59 13.39 32.47
C PRO A 303 -14.33 12.62 32.06
N LEU A 304 -13.18 13.29 31.98
CA LEU A 304 -11.91 12.65 31.62
C LEU A 304 -11.44 11.68 32.70
N ALA A 305 -11.47 12.09 33.97
CA ALA A 305 -11.08 11.26 35.10
C ALA A 305 -12.02 10.06 35.32
N ALA A 306 -13.29 10.19 34.94
CA ALA A 306 -14.27 9.10 35.01
C ALA A 306 -14.13 8.06 33.87
N SER A 307 -13.66 8.48 32.69
CA SER A 307 -13.74 7.66 31.46
C SER A 307 -12.39 7.20 30.90
N LEU A 308 -11.30 7.95 31.15
CA LEU A 308 -9.98 7.65 30.61
C LEU A 308 -9.11 6.93 31.66
N ALA A 309 -8.95 5.61 31.49
CA ALA A 309 -8.10 4.81 32.36
C ALA A 309 -6.65 5.32 32.36
N GLY A 310 -6.14 5.67 33.55
CA GLY A 310 -4.81 6.27 33.71
C GLY A 310 -4.74 7.77 33.44
N TYR A 311 -5.87 8.49 33.36
CA TYR A 311 -5.87 9.95 33.45
C TYR A 311 -5.34 10.42 34.81
N GLU A 312 -4.51 11.45 34.77
CA GLU A 312 -3.96 12.15 35.93
C GLU A 312 -4.27 13.64 35.75
N ASP A 313 -4.72 14.29 36.81
CA ASP A 313 -5.01 15.72 36.79
C ASP A 313 -3.71 16.54 36.82
N ARG A 314 -3.55 17.47 35.86
CA ARG A 314 -2.33 18.28 35.68
C ARG A 314 -2.69 19.75 35.51
N ALA A 315 -2.14 20.61 36.37
CA ALA A 315 -2.45 22.04 36.39
C ALA A 315 -2.03 22.73 35.09
N GLU A 316 -0.90 22.32 34.51
CA GLU A 316 -0.34 22.79 33.24
C GLU A 316 -1.29 22.47 32.07
N GLN A 317 -1.99 21.33 32.13
CA GLN A 317 -2.97 20.94 31.12
C GLN A 317 -4.20 21.87 31.13
N ARG A 318 -4.72 22.19 32.33
CA ARG A 318 -5.81 23.15 32.50
C ARG A 318 -5.41 24.55 32.05
N LEU A 319 -4.27 25.06 32.50
CA LEU A 319 -3.77 26.39 32.12
C LEU A 319 -3.63 26.54 30.59
N LEU A 320 -3.17 25.48 29.90
CA LEU A 320 -3.12 25.42 28.45
C LEU A 320 -4.53 25.39 27.82
N ALA A 321 -5.43 24.52 28.31
CA ALA A 321 -6.78 24.39 27.78
C ALA A 321 -7.60 25.70 27.94
N GLU A 322 -7.52 26.34 29.10
CA GLU A 322 -8.12 27.65 29.33
C GLU A 322 -7.54 28.74 28.42
N ALA A 323 -6.22 28.75 28.19
CA ALA A 323 -5.58 29.72 27.31
C ALA A 323 -6.03 29.55 25.86
N ILE A 324 -6.20 28.31 25.40
CA ILE A 324 -6.76 27.97 24.10
C ILE A 324 -8.23 28.41 24.01
N GLU A 325 -9.05 28.07 25.01
CA GLU A 325 -10.48 28.44 25.05
C GLU A 325 -10.68 29.97 25.04
N ARG A 326 -9.90 30.72 25.83
CA ARG A 326 -9.87 32.19 25.77
C ARG A 326 -9.45 32.71 24.39
N THR A 327 -8.43 32.13 23.77
CA THR A 327 -7.97 32.56 22.44
C THR A 327 -8.98 32.25 21.34
N MET A 328 -9.70 31.14 21.42
CA MET A 328 -10.81 30.81 20.51
C MET A 328 -11.98 31.77 20.69
N ARG A 329 -12.35 32.09 21.93
CA ARG A 329 -13.46 33.01 22.26
C ARG A 329 -13.19 34.46 21.85
N ASP A 330 -12.01 34.97 22.21
CA ASP A 330 -11.69 36.40 22.11
C ASP A 330 -10.98 36.73 20.78
N GLY A 331 -10.44 35.71 20.11
CA GLY A 331 -9.63 35.82 18.89
C GLY A 331 -8.17 36.21 19.17
N GLY A 332 -7.26 35.80 18.29
CA GLY A 332 -5.85 36.15 18.36
C GLY A 332 -4.92 35.04 17.88
N VAL A 333 -3.68 35.05 18.39
CA VAL A 333 -2.68 34.00 18.16
C VAL A 333 -2.08 33.62 19.51
N LEU A 334 -2.22 32.37 19.91
CA LEU A 334 -1.55 31.80 21.07
C LEU A 334 -0.32 31.01 20.60
N ILE A 335 0.84 31.35 21.16
CA ILE A 335 2.04 30.51 21.10
C ILE A 335 2.25 29.97 22.51
N ALA A 336 2.20 28.65 22.66
CA ALA A 336 2.34 27.98 23.94
C ALA A 336 3.37 26.84 23.83
N GLU A 337 4.38 26.86 24.70
CA GLU A 337 5.27 25.73 24.92
C GLU A 337 4.68 24.85 26.02
N ALA A 338 4.62 23.54 25.80
CA ALA A 338 4.16 22.58 26.77
C ALA A 338 4.99 21.29 26.66
N GLY A 339 5.44 20.79 27.81
CA GLY A 339 6.31 19.61 27.89
C GLY A 339 5.65 18.33 27.34
N THR A 340 6.49 17.35 27.04
CA THR A 340 6.02 15.98 26.79
C THR A 340 5.29 15.44 28.03
N GLY A 341 4.26 14.62 27.83
CA GLY A 341 3.44 14.10 28.93
C GLY A 341 2.38 15.05 29.50
N VAL A 342 2.47 16.38 29.30
CA VAL A 342 1.47 17.36 29.79
C VAL A 342 0.05 17.11 29.23
N GLY A 343 -0.07 16.35 28.14
CA GLY A 343 -1.38 15.98 27.56
C GLY A 343 -1.93 17.05 26.62
N LYS A 344 -1.04 17.72 25.86
CA LYS A 344 -1.33 18.76 24.86
C LYS A 344 -2.55 18.45 24.01
N SER A 345 -2.65 17.23 23.49
CA SER A 345 -3.74 16.79 22.61
C SER A 345 -5.12 16.93 23.26
N LEU A 346 -5.28 16.55 24.53
CA LEU A 346 -6.56 16.75 25.21
C LEU A 346 -6.82 18.25 25.45
N ALA A 347 -5.77 19.02 25.80
CA ALA A 347 -5.87 20.45 26.08
C ALA A 347 -6.32 21.29 24.88
N TYR A 348 -5.99 20.91 23.63
CA TYR A 348 -6.53 21.57 22.43
C TYR A 348 -7.80 20.93 21.87
N LEU A 349 -8.01 19.62 22.05
CA LEU A 349 -9.20 18.93 21.54
C LEU A 349 -10.45 19.19 22.39
N VAL A 350 -10.33 19.38 23.71
CA VAL A 350 -11.49 19.66 24.58
C VAL A 350 -12.14 21.02 24.23
N PRO A 351 -11.42 22.15 24.14
CA PRO A 351 -11.99 23.41 23.65
C PRO A 351 -12.58 23.29 22.23
N ALA A 352 -11.92 22.54 21.33
CA ALA A 352 -12.42 22.32 19.97
C ALA A 352 -13.73 21.51 19.92
N LEU A 353 -13.90 20.53 20.81
CA LEU A 353 -15.15 19.76 20.97
C LEU A 353 -16.24 20.53 21.71
N ALA A 354 -15.88 21.57 22.47
CA ALA A 354 -16.82 22.42 23.19
C ALA A 354 -17.53 23.46 22.30
N GLN A 355 -17.02 23.73 21.10
CA GLN A 355 -17.51 24.75 20.15
C GLN A 355 -18.19 24.12 18.91
N PRO A 356 -19.36 23.44 19.03
CA PRO A 356 -19.94 22.61 17.96
C PRO A 356 -20.43 23.39 16.71
N ASP A 357 -20.63 24.71 16.83
CA ASP A 357 -21.05 25.59 15.73
C ASP A 357 -19.85 26.27 15.02
N GLU A 358 -18.62 26.08 15.49
CA GLU A 358 -17.38 26.64 14.90
C GLU A 358 -16.48 25.53 14.37
N ARG A 359 -15.91 25.68 13.17
CA ARG A 359 -15.00 24.68 12.60
C ARG A 359 -13.57 24.90 13.09
N VAL A 360 -12.95 23.83 13.56
CA VAL A 360 -11.54 23.78 13.97
C VAL A 360 -10.73 22.89 13.01
N ILE A 361 -9.68 23.43 12.41
CA ILE A 361 -8.65 22.63 11.74
C ILE A 361 -7.58 22.28 12.77
N VAL A 362 -7.26 21.00 12.91
CA VAL A 362 -6.16 20.51 13.75
C VAL A 362 -5.05 20.00 12.83
N SER A 363 -3.90 20.65 12.83
CA SER A 363 -2.74 20.29 12.02
C SER A 363 -1.65 19.68 12.89
N THR A 364 -1.13 18.51 12.50
CA THR A 364 0.01 17.85 13.18
C THR A 364 1.12 17.50 12.18
N TYR A 365 2.32 17.16 12.67
CA TYR A 365 3.49 16.98 11.83
C TYR A 365 3.40 15.74 10.90
N THR A 366 3.03 14.55 11.42
CA THR A 366 3.14 13.29 10.67
C THR A 366 1.79 12.59 10.46
N LEU A 367 1.70 11.72 9.44
CA LEU A 367 0.52 10.88 9.21
C LEU A 367 0.25 9.90 10.38
N PRO A 368 1.24 9.23 11.00
CA PRO A 368 1.01 8.43 12.20
C PRO A 368 0.45 9.22 13.39
N LEU A 369 0.88 10.47 13.61
CA LEU A 369 0.29 11.33 14.64
C LEU A 369 -1.16 11.72 14.29
N GLN A 370 -1.43 12.03 13.02
CA GLN A 370 -2.78 12.30 12.51
C GLN A 370 -3.71 11.08 12.69
N ASP A 371 -3.23 9.87 12.39
CA ASP A 371 -3.95 8.62 12.60
C ASP A 371 -4.13 8.30 14.10
N GLN A 372 -3.16 8.60 14.97
CA GLN A 372 -3.32 8.44 16.42
C GLN A 372 -4.44 9.33 16.96
N LEU A 373 -4.41 10.63 16.62
CA LEU A 373 -5.44 11.59 17.04
C LEU A 373 -6.84 11.11 16.63
N VAL A 374 -7.00 10.66 15.39
CA VAL A 374 -8.31 10.28 14.82
C VAL A 374 -8.78 8.88 15.23
N ARG A 375 -7.88 7.91 15.41
CA ARG A 375 -8.23 6.51 15.73
C ARG A 375 -8.26 6.19 17.22
N LYS A 376 -7.70 7.05 18.07
CA LYS A 376 -7.59 6.83 19.51
C LYS A 376 -8.06 8.03 20.33
N ASP A 377 -7.39 9.18 20.18
CA ASP A 377 -7.51 10.25 21.17
C ASP A 377 -8.84 11.03 21.03
N LEU A 378 -9.30 11.29 19.80
CA LEU A 378 -10.62 11.87 19.51
C LEU A 378 -11.78 10.93 19.86
N PRO A 379 -11.82 9.65 19.43
CA PRO A 379 -12.88 8.72 19.83
C PRO A 379 -13.00 8.54 21.36
N ALA A 380 -11.86 8.50 22.07
CA ALA A 380 -11.86 8.40 23.53
C ALA A 380 -12.42 9.68 24.20
N LEU A 381 -12.10 10.87 23.67
CA LEU A 381 -12.70 12.13 24.11
C LEU A 381 -14.19 12.21 23.77
N GLN A 382 -14.61 11.83 22.57
CA GLN A 382 -16.02 11.86 22.16
C GLN A 382 -16.87 10.95 23.07
N ALA A 383 -16.36 9.77 23.42
CA ALA A 383 -17.00 8.86 24.36
C ALA A 383 -17.03 9.43 25.80
N ALA A 384 -15.93 10.03 26.28
CA ALA A 384 -15.86 10.61 27.62
C ALA A 384 -16.78 11.83 27.79
N LEU A 385 -16.93 12.65 26.74
CA LEU A 385 -17.73 13.88 26.74
C LEU A 385 -19.18 13.68 26.26
N GLY A 386 -19.53 12.50 25.76
CA GLY A 386 -20.87 12.21 25.21
C GLY A 386 -21.23 13.05 23.97
N THR A 387 -20.25 13.45 23.16
CA THR A 387 -20.44 14.38 22.03
C THR A 387 -20.42 13.71 20.66
N GLU A 388 -21.43 13.99 19.85
CA GLU A 388 -21.54 13.56 18.44
C GLU A 388 -20.84 14.52 17.45
N ALA A 389 -19.96 15.39 17.94
CA ALA A 389 -19.21 16.34 17.11
C ALA A 389 -18.51 15.63 15.94
N ARG A 390 -18.80 16.07 14.71
CA ARG A 390 -18.31 15.43 13.48
C ARG A 390 -16.82 15.70 13.28
N VAL A 391 -16.03 14.63 13.30
CA VAL A 391 -14.59 14.62 13.01
C VAL A 391 -14.35 14.07 11.60
N ALA A 392 -13.48 14.70 10.83
CA ALA A 392 -12.96 14.17 9.57
C ALA A 392 -11.43 14.18 9.55
N VAL A 393 -10.84 13.22 8.83
CA VAL A 393 -9.40 13.18 8.53
C VAL A 393 -9.18 13.44 7.04
N LEU A 394 -8.32 14.41 6.74
CA LEU A 394 -7.98 14.74 5.35
C LEU A 394 -6.46 14.73 5.14
N LYS A 395 -6.02 13.91 4.20
CA LYS A 395 -4.61 13.69 3.85
C LYS A 395 -4.31 14.26 2.46
N GLY A 396 -3.04 14.43 2.11
CA GLY A 396 -2.65 14.80 0.74
C GLY A 396 -3.10 13.75 -0.28
N ARG A 397 -3.45 14.15 -1.51
CA ARG A 397 -4.00 13.27 -2.58
C ARG A 397 -3.33 11.90 -2.73
N PRO A 398 -1.98 11.77 -2.77
CA PRO A 398 -1.33 10.46 -2.99
C PRO A 398 -1.57 9.44 -1.88
N ASN A 399 -2.19 9.81 -0.75
CA ASN A 399 -2.61 8.84 0.26
C ASN A 399 -3.90 8.10 -0.12
N TYR A 400 -4.67 8.55 -1.10
CA TYR A 400 -5.93 7.89 -1.49
C TYR A 400 -5.79 7.07 -2.77
N LEU A 401 -6.34 5.86 -2.75
CA LEU A 401 -6.53 5.02 -3.93
C LEU A 401 -7.37 5.76 -4.99
N CYS A 402 -6.94 5.73 -6.25
CA CYS A 402 -7.72 6.15 -7.41
C CYS A 402 -8.27 4.89 -8.13
N PRO A 403 -9.57 4.56 -8.02
CA PRO A 403 -10.08 3.32 -8.59
C PRO A 403 -9.96 3.24 -10.11
N ARG A 404 -9.89 4.37 -10.84
CA ARG A 404 -9.60 4.37 -12.28
C ARG A 404 -8.17 3.91 -12.57
N ARG A 405 -7.17 4.55 -11.96
CA ARG A 405 -5.76 4.17 -12.19
C ARG A 405 -5.46 2.75 -11.70
N TRP A 406 -6.15 2.29 -10.65
CA TRP A 406 -6.11 0.89 -10.23
C TRP A 406 -6.62 -0.08 -11.31
N GLN A 407 -7.67 0.26 -12.07
CA GLN A 407 -8.15 -0.59 -13.18
C GLN A 407 -7.16 -0.63 -14.36
N VAL A 408 -6.52 0.50 -14.70
CA VAL A 408 -5.49 0.55 -15.76
C VAL A 408 -4.23 -0.22 -15.32
N PHE A 409 -3.84 -0.09 -14.05
CA PHE A 409 -2.76 -0.89 -13.44
C PHE A 409 -3.07 -2.39 -13.50
N ARG A 410 -4.29 -2.81 -13.11
CA ARG A 410 -4.77 -4.21 -13.23
C ARG A 410 -4.67 -4.75 -14.66
N GLY A 411 -4.89 -3.92 -15.68
CA GLY A 411 -4.74 -4.28 -17.09
C GLY A 411 -3.28 -4.37 -17.59
N SER A 412 -2.31 -3.89 -16.81
CA SER A 412 -0.90 -3.77 -17.19
C SER A 412 0.09 -4.50 -16.26
N VAL A 413 -0.40 -5.31 -15.30
CA VAL A 413 0.44 -6.12 -14.41
C VAL A 413 1.25 -7.17 -15.18
N SER A 414 2.54 -7.19 -14.91
CA SER A 414 3.55 -8.04 -15.57
C SER A 414 4.63 -8.60 -14.63
N THR A 415 4.99 -7.89 -13.55
CA THR A 415 6.04 -8.32 -12.59
C THR A 415 5.49 -8.95 -11.30
N ARG A 416 6.37 -9.59 -10.51
CA ARG A 416 6.05 -10.15 -9.19
C ARG A 416 5.55 -9.07 -8.22
N GLU A 417 6.16 -7.91 -8.23
CA GLU A 417 5.85 -6.76 -7.36
C GLU A 417 4.52 -6.12 -7.77
N GLU A 418 4.29 -5.98 -9.08
CA GLU A 418 3.01 -5.50 -9.61
C GLU A 418 1.85 -6.44 -9.25
N ALA A 419 2.05 -7.75 -9.42
CA ALA A 419 1.07 -8.76 -9.04
C ALA A 419 0.81 -8.76 -7.53
N ARG A 420 1.85 -8.67 -6.70
CA ARG A 420 1.73 -8.59 -5.24
C ARG A 420 0.90 -7.37 -4.81
N LEU A 421 1.20 -6.19 -5.34
CA LEU A 421 0.41 -4.98 -5.04
C LEU A 421 -1.03 -5.10 -5.54
N LEU A 422 -1.24 -5.64 -6.75
CA LEU A 422 -2.59 -5.85 -7.29
C LEU A 422 -3.40 -6.78 -6.38
N LEU A 423 -2.86 -7.94 -6.01
CA LEU A 423 -3.58 -8.91 -5.18
C LEU A 423 -3.82 -8.41 -3.75
N LYS A 424 -2.84 -7.79 -3.12
CA LYS A 424 -2.97 -7.12 -1.80
C LYS A 424 -4.07 -6.05 -1.82
N THR A 425 -4.09 -5.20 -2.84
CA THR A 425 -5.12 -4.14 -2.97
C THR A 425 -6.48 -4.68 -3.43
N LEU A 426 -6.54 -5.76 -4.20
CA LEU A 426 -7.77 -6.44 -4.58
C LEU A 426 -8.52 -6.97 -3.35
N VAL A 427 -7.83 -7.63 -2.42
CA VAL A 427 -8.41 -8.09 -1.14
C VAL A 427 -8.83 -6.91 -0.27
N TRP A 428 -7.94 -5.94 -0.06
CA TRP A 428 -8.24 -4.75 0.75
C TRP A 428 -9.47 -3.96 0.25
N ARG A 429 -9.67 -3.89 -1.07
CA ARG A 429 -10.82 -3.22 -1.71
C ARG A 429 -12.18 -3.88 -1.44
N THR A 430 -12.24 -5.08 -0.84
CA THR A 430 -13.52 -5.65 -0.36
C THR A 430 -13.96 -5.10 1.00
N ALA A 431 -13.06 -4.43 1.74
CA ALA A 431 -13.31 -3.98 3.12
C ALA A 431 -13.08 -2.47 3.33
N THR A 432 -12.19 -1.83 2.58
CA THR A 432 -11.85 -0.41 2.82
C THR A 432 -13.01 0.54 2.54
N LEU A 433 -13.37 1.33 3.55
CA LEU A 433 -14.27 2.46 3.38
C LEU A 433 -13.51 3.71 2.93
N THR A 434 -12.31 3.97 3.48
CA THR A 434 -11.58 5.22 3.25
C THR A 434 -10.76 5.22 1.96
N GLY A 435 -10.20 4.07 1.56
CA GLY A 435 -9.19 3.96 0.49
C GLY A 435 -7.86 4.63 0.81
N ASP A 436 -7.55 4.81 2.11
CA ASP A 436 -6.31 5.40 2.60
C ASP A 436 -5.15 4.39 2.62
N ARG A 437 -4.00 4.78 2.03
CA ARG A 437 -2.72 4.06 2.05
C ARG A 437 -2.31 3.63 3.46
N ALA A 438 -2.66 4.40 4.49
CA ALA A 438 -2.36 4.07 5.89
C ALA A 438 -3.09 2.81 6.41
N GLU A 439 -4.09 2.29 5.68
CA GLU A 439 -4.69 0.98 5.96
C GLU A 439 -3.89 -0.21 5.38
N LEU A 440 -2.80 0.03 4.64
CA LEU A 440 -2.01 -1.01 3.98
C LEU A 440 -0.60 -1.12 4.57
N ASN A 441 -0.21 -2.33 4.95
CA ASN A 441 1.19 -2.66 5.22
C ASN A 441 1.88 -3.06 3.91
N LEU A 442 2.48 -2.07 3.26
CA LEU A 442 3.19 -2.19 1.98
C LEU A 442 4.65 -2.62 2.17
N LEU A 443 5.08 -3.67 1.46
CA LEU A 443 6.40 -4.27 1.59
C LEU A 443 7.34 -3.88 0.45
N GLY A 444 8.57 -3.49 0.79
CA GLY A 444 9.64 -3.19 -0.18
C GLY A 444 9.19 -2.28 -1.31
N GLY A 445 9.40 -2.72 -2.57
CA GLY A 445 9.06 -1.97 -3.77
C GLY A 445 7.56 -1.69 -4.01
N GLU A 446 6.63 -2.33 -3.27
CA GLU A 446 5.20 -2.03 -3.36
C GLU A 446 4.90 -0.54 -3.07
N GLY A 447 5.68 0.08 -2.17
CA GLY A 447 5.58 1.49 -1.83
C GLY A 447 5.94 2.42 -3.00
N GLU A 448 6.84 2.00 -3.88
CA GLU A 448 7.24 2.75 -5.09
C GLU A 448 6.23 2.58 -6.24
N LEU A 449 5.45 1.49 -6.22
CA LEU A 449 4.37 1.24 -7.18
C LEU A 449 3.07 1.96 -6.82
N TRP A 450 2.82 2.26 -5.53
CA TRP A 450 1.61 2.95 -5.07
C TRP A 450 1.26 4.25 -5.83
N PRO A 451 2.20 5.15 -6.20
CA PRO A 451 1.94 6.32 -7.04
C PRO A 451 1.29 6.03 -8.41
N ARG A 452 1.37 4.80 -8.94
CA ARG A 452 0.67 4.39 -10.16
C ARG A 452 -0.83 4.21 -9.94
N ILE A 453 -1.26 3.83 -8.73
CA ILE A 453 -2.68 3.57 -8.39
C ILE A 453 -3.32 4.65 -7.50
N SER A 454 -2.54 5.57 -6.94
CA SER A 454 -3.04 6.67 -6.11
C SER A 454 -3.60 7.85 -6.94
N ALA A 455 -4.36 8.73 -6.27
CA ALA A 455 -4.77 10.01 -6.85
C ALA A 455 -3.55 10.97 -7.00
N ASN A 456 -3.41 11.58 -8.18
CA ASN A 456 -2.44 12.64 -8.50
C ASN A 456 -3.18 13.92 -8.95
N ASP A 457 -2.51 15.08 -8.94
CA ASP A 457 -3.17 16.36 -9.28
C ASP A 457 -3.61 16.43 -10.76
N GLU A 458 -2.81 15.87 -11.68
CA GLU A 458 -2.95 16.04 -13.13
C GLU A 458 -4.13 15.28 -13.75
N THR A 459 -4.56 14.15 -13.15
CA THR A 459 -5.61 13.29 -13.71
C THR A 459 -6.93 13.30 -12.94
N CYS A 460 -7.04 14.12 -11.88
CA CYS A 460 -8.18 14.18 -10.97
C CYS A 460 -9.37 15.01 -11.49
N ASP A 461 -9.93 14.61 -12.64
CA ASP A 461 -11.21 15.15 -13.13
C ASP A 461 -12.40 14.66 -12.26
N ALA A 462 -12.94 15.54 -11.43
CA ALA A 462 -14.10 15.29 -10.58
C ALA A 462 -15.35 14.81 -11.36
N ARG A 463 -15.53 15.22 -12.63
CA ARG A 463 -16.65 14.79 -13.49
C ARG A 463 -16.49 13.37 -14.04
N ARG A 464 -15.25 12.85 -14.11
CA ARG A 464 -14.99 11.43 -14.33
C ARG A 464 -15.13 10.64 -13.02
N CYS A 465 -14.54 11.14 -11.93
CA CYS A 465 -14.59 10.49 -10.61
C CYS A 465 -16.01 10.25 -10.06
N LYS A 466 -16.97 11.15 -10.33
CA LYS A 466 -18.39 10.94 -9.94
C LYS A 466 -19.09 9.79 -10.67
N ARG A 467 -18.52 9.26 -11.76
CA ARG A 467 -19.06 8.14 -12.56
C ARG A 467 -18.32 6.81 -12.31
N THR A 468 -17.31 6.80 -11.43
CA THR A 468 -16.53 5.61 -11.12
C THR A 468 -17.29 4.69 -10.15
N PRO A 469 -17.47 3.39 -10.45
CA PRO A 469 -18.08 2.44 -9.51
C PRO A 469 -17.33 2.38 -8.17
N GLY A 470 -18.06 2.41 -7.05
CA GLY A 470 -17.50 2.55 -5.69
C GLY A 470 -17.13 3.99 -5.28
N GLY A 471 -17.27 4.95 -6.19
CA GLY A 471 -16.96 6.37 -5.96
C GLY A 471 -15.46 6.67 -5.84
N CYS A 472 -15.14 7.93 -5.56
CA CYS A 472 -13.75 8.36 -5.38
C CYS A 472 -13.44 8.60 -3.90
N HIS A 473 -12.45 7.86 -3.39
CA HIS A 473 -11.98 7.91 -1.99
C HIS A 473 -11.58 9.33 -1.55
N LEU A 474 -10.73 10.01 -2.32
CA LEU A 474 -10.34 11.40 -2.10
C LEU A 474 -11.53 12.37 -2.09
N GLN A 475 -12.57 12.11 -2.89
CA GLN A 475 -13.76 12.97 -2.90
C GLN A 475 -14.60 12.74 -1.64
N ARG A 476 -14.84 11.48 -1.25
CA ARG A 476 -15.57 11.16 0.00
C ARG A 476 -14.87 11.73 1.24
N ALA A 477 -13.54 11.74 1.28
CA ALA A 477 -12.78 12.38 2.35
C ALA A 477 -12.93 13.92 2.38
N ARG A 478 -13.03 14.57 1.21
CA ARG A 478 -13.27 16.02 1.10
C ARG A 478 -14.70 16.40 1.46
N ASP A 479 -15.68 15.62 1.03
CA ASP A 479 -17.10 15.83 1.34
C ASP A 479 -17.31 15.69 2.86
N ALA A 480 -16.73 14.64 3.48
CA ALA A 480 -16.73 14.47 4.93
C ALA A 480 -16.03 15.63 5.68
N ALA A 481 -14.90 16.15 5.16
CA ALA A 481 -14.22 17.31 5.75
C ALA A 481 -15.07 18.59 5.66
N ALA A 482 -15.82 18.81 4.58
CA ALA A 482 -16.74 19.93 4.45
C ALA A 482 -17.93 19.85 5.43
N GLU A 483 -18.37 18.63 5.76
CA GLU A 483 -19.44 18.36 6.74
C GLU A 483 -19.00 18.24 8.20
N ALA A 484 -17.69 18.25 8.48
CA ALA A 484 -17.13 18.12 9.81
C ALA A 484 -16.96 19.46 10.53
N GLY A 485 -17.07 19.42 11.86
CA GLY A 485 -16.71 20.51 12.78
C GLY A 485 -15.23 20.47 13.17
N ILE A 486 -14.62 19.28 13.25
CA ILE A 486 -13.16 19.14 13.44
C ILE A 486 -12.55 18.45 12.21
N VAL A 487 -11.56 19.09 11.59
CA VAL A 487 -10.84 18.54 10.44
C VAL A 487 -9.36 18.35 10.78
N VAL A 488 -8.93 17.11 10.92
CA VAL A 488 -7.54 16.77 11.25
C VAL A 488 -6.73 16.60 9.97
N VAL A 489 -5.67 17.41 9.82
CA VAL A 489 -4.77 17.48 8.67
C VAL A 489 -3.31 17.30 9.10
N ASN A 490 -2.40 17.15 8.15
CA ASN A 490 -0.97 17.33 8.42
C ASN A 490 -0.49 18.74 8.04
N HIS A 491 0.68 19.16 8.55
CA HIS A 491 1.28 20.47 8.23
C HIS A 491 1.45 20.70 6.73
N ALA A 492 1.87 19.67 5.99
CA ALA A 492 2.09 19.77 4.54
C ALA A 492 0.81 20.14 3.78
N LEU A 493 -0.35 19.56 4.16
CA LEU A 493 -1.62 19.91 3.55
C LEU A 493 -2.10 21.31 3.96
N LEU A 494 -1.91 21.71 5.23
CA LEU A 494 -2.24 23.07 5.69
C LEU A 494 -1.43 24.14 4.93
N LEU A 495 -0.13 23.93 4.76
CA LEU A 495 0.76 24.84 4.04
C LEU A 495 0.49 24.85 2.53
N GLN A 496 0.11 23.71 1.95
CA GLN A 496 -0.38 23.64 0.57
C GLN A 496 -1.70 24.39 0.38
N ASP A 497 -2.62 24.33 1.34
CA ASP A 497 -3.88 25.07 1.30
C ASP A 497 -3.66 26.59 1.41
N ALA A 498 -2.78 27.03 2.32
CA ALA A 498 -2.34 28.42 2.40
C ALA A 498 -1.72 28.90 1.07
N ARG A 499 -0.89 28.06 0.42
CA ARG A 499 -0.32 28.31 -0.92
C ARG A 499 -1.41 28.51 -1.99
N MET A 500 -2.50 27.76 -1.87
CA MET A 500 -3.65 27.77 -2.77
C MET A 500 -4.76 28.76 -2.34
N ARG A 501 -4.54 29.51 -1.26
CA ARG A 501 -5.46 30.52 -0.68
C ARG A 501 -6.82 29.96 -0.22
N GLY A 502 -6.83 28.83 0.48
CA GLY A 502 -8.07 28.26 1.05
C GLY A 502 -8.93 27.53 0.02
N ALA A 503 -8.30 26.69 -0.81
CA ALA A 503 -8.95 26.00 -1.94
C ALA A 503 -8.85 24.46 -1.87
N LEU A 504 -8.21 23.91 -0.83
CA LEU A 504 -8.06 22.48 -0.57
C LEU A 504 -8.79 22.06 0.72
N LEU A 505 -8.86 22.96 1.71
CA LEU A 505 -9.52 22.76 3.00
C LEU A 505 -10.85 23.57 3.08
N PRO A 506 -11.81 23.13 3.91
CA PRO A 506 -12.97 23.96 4.23
C PRO A 506 -12.53 25.20 5.03
N ALA A 507 -13.26 26.31 4.87
CA ALA A 507 -13.08 27.48 5.74
C ALA A 507 -13.35 27.10 7.21
N ALA A 508 -12.51 27.59 8.11
CA ALA A 508 -12.54 27.31 9.53
C ALA A 508 -12.30 28.57 10.35
N GLU A 509 -12.98 28.65 11.48
CA GLU A 509 -12.89 29.75 12.44
C GLU A 509 -11.57 29.66 13.22
N HIS A 510 -11.12 28.44 13.56
CA HIS A 510 -9.90 28.19 14.34
C HIS A 510 -8.93 27.23 13.64
N VAL A 511 -7.62 27.46 13.85
CA VAL A 511 -6.55 26.57 13.41
C VAL A 511 -5.61 26.27 14.57
N VAL A 512 -5.51 25.00 14.96
CA VAL A 512 -4.54 24.48 15.92
C VAL A 512 -3.36 23.88 15.15
N VAL A 513 -2.13 24.20 15.55
CA VAL A 513 -0.90 23.62 14.99
C VAL A 513 -0.15 22.90 16.12
N ASP A 514 -0.31 21.58 16.20
CA ASP A 514 0.41 20.73 17.16
C ASP A 514 1.78 20.34 16.60
N GLU A 515 2.78 20.27 17.48
CA GLU A 515 4.21 20.14 17.12
C GLU A 515 4.71 21.21 16.12
N ALA A 516 4.19 22.44 16.25
CA ALA A 516 4.52 23.61 15.41
C ALA A 516 6.03 23.93 15.28
N HIS A 517 6.88 23.40 16.16
CA HIS A 517 8.34 23.45 16.02
C HIS A 517 8.87 22.78 14.74
N ARG A 518 8.06 21.94 14.08
CA ARG A 518 8.38 21.34 12.75
C ARG A 518 7.79 22.12 11.56
N LEU A 519 7.09 23.23 11.80
CA LEU A 519 6.40 23.94 10.72
C LEU A 519 7.36 24.62 9.72
N GLU A 520 8.56 25.03 10.16
CA GLU A 520 9.60 25.62 9.29
C GLU A 520 10.19 24.59 8.31
N ASP A 521 10.52 23.39 8.80
CA ASP A 521 10.95 22.26 7.95
C ASP A 521 9.90 21.97 6.87
N VAL A 522 8.65 21.78 7.28
CA VAL A 522 7.56 21.41 6.37
C VAL A 522 7.20 22.57 5.44
N ALA A 523 7.39 23.82 5.83
CA ALA A 523 7.26 24.97 4.94
C ALA A 523 8.37 24.97 3.87
N THR A 524 9.61 24.67 4.26
CA THR A 524 10.73 24.53 3.32
C THR A 524 10.44 23.44 2.28
N ASP A 525 9.94 22.28 2.71
CA ASP A 525 9.54 21.19 1.80
C ASP A 525 8.32 21.55 0.94
N ALA A 526 7.27 22.16 1.52
CA ALA A 526 6.01 22.43 0.84
C ALA A 526 6.04 23.64 -0.12
N PHE A 527 6.97 24.57 0.09
CA PHE A 527 7.20 25.73 -0.80
C PHE A 527 8.44 25.57 -1.70
N GLY A 528 9.34 24.65 -1.36
CA GLY A 528 10.54 24.33 -2.12
C GLY A 528 10.31 23.59 -3.44
N LEU A 529 11.41 23.27 -4.12
CA LEU A 529 11.45 22.50 -5.37
C LEU A 529 12.61 21.52 -5.33
N GLU A 530 12.34 20.27 -5.67
CA GLU A 530 13.30 19.17 -5.63
C GLU A 530 13.62 18.70 -7.06
N LEU A 531 14.89 18.34 -7.30
CA LEU A 531 15.35 17.75 -8.56
C LEU A 531 16.33 16.62 -8.23
N ALA A 532 15.93 15.37 -8.48
CA ALA A 532 16.71 14.18 -8.12
C ALA A 532 16.93 13.27 -9.35
N GLU A 533 18.19 12.89 -9.62
CA GLU A 533 18.57 12.18 -10.86
C GLU A 533 17.82 10.86 -11.02
N ARG A 534 17.86 10.01 -10.00
CA ARG A 534 17.23 8.67 -10.02
C ARG A 534 15.72 8.74 -10.27
N ARG A 535 15.06 9.80 -9.80
CA ARG A 535 13.65 10.07 -10.08
C ARG A 535 13.45 10.47 -11.53
N LEU A 536 14.17 11.48 -12.00
CA LEU A 536 14.03 12.02 -13.36
C LEU A 536 14.37 11.00 -14.44
N ARG A 537 15.42 10.18 -14.22
CA ARG A 537 15.77 9.02 -15.05
C ARG A 537 14.64 8.02 -15.16
N ARG A 538 14.19 7.47 -14.03
CA ARG A 538 13.13 6.45 -13.99
C ARG A 538 11.83 6.98 -14.60
N ASP A 539 11.47 8.24 -14.34
CA ASP A 539 10.21 8.82 -14.81
C ASP A 539 10.25 9.05 -16.35
N LEU A 540 11.43 9.35 -16.92
CA LEU A 540 11.71 9.35 -18.37
C LEU A 540 11.75 7.94 -18.98
N GLU A 541 12.47 7.00 -18.37
CA GLU A 541 12.57 5.60 -18.79
C GLU A 541 11.19 4.94 -18.85
N ARG A 542 10.36 5.15 -17.82
CA ARG A 542 8.95 4.73 -17.76
C ARG A 542 8.12 5.33 -18.90
N LEU A 543 8.32 6.60 -19.25
CA LEU A 543 7.62 7.24 -20.36
C LEU A 543 7.99 6.58 -21.70
N SER A 544 9.25 6.16 -21.90
CA SER A 544 9.68 5.45 -23.12
C SER A 544 9.05 4.06 -23.29
N HIS A 545 8.56 3.48 -22.18
CA HIS A 545 7.93 2.17 -22.11
C HIS A 545 6.41 2.23 -21.83
N ALA A 546 5.80 3.43 -21.85
CA ALA A 546 4.38 3.59 -21.63
C ALA A 546 3.56 2.81 -22.70
N PRO A 547 2.43 2.16 -22.35
CA PRO A 547 1.66 1.32 -23.27
C PRO A 547 1.37 1.98 -24.61
N ALA A 548 0.91 3.25 -24.62
CA ALA A 548 0.66 4.02 -25.83
C ALA A 548 1.85 4.09 -26.80
N VAL A 549 3.10 4.13 -26.29
CA VAL A 549 4.33 4.16 -27.10
C VAL A 549 4.63 2.79 -27.67
N VAL A 550 4.53 1.73 -26.86
CA VAL A 550 4.74 0.33 -27.28
C VAL A 550 3.69 -0.12 -28.30
N SER A 551 2.45 0.33 -28.09
CA SER A 551 1.29 0.21 -28.98
C SER A 551 1.53 0.95 -30.30
N ALA A 552 1.87 2.25 -30.24
CA ALA A 552 2.15 3.08 -31.42
C ALA A 552 3.34 2.61 -32.27
N LEU A 553 4.40 2.04 -31.68
CA LEU A 553 5.51 1.47 -32.45
C LEU A 553 5.07 0.33 -33.38
N ARG A 554 3.95 -0.35 -33.07
CA ARG A 554 3.38 -1.45 -33.87
C ARG A 554 2.33 -0.98 -34.89
N ASP A 555 1.94 0.29 -34.84
CA ASP A 555 0.96 0.91 -35.75
C ASP A 555 1.68 1.80 -36.78
N PRO A 556 1.71 1.42 -38.09
CA PRO A 556 2.38 2.20 -39.13
C PRO A 556 1.93 3.67 -39.26
N LEU A 557 0.77 4.05 -38.72
CA LEU A 557 0.29 5.44 -38.71
C LEU A 557 0.83 6.27 -37.52
N ARG A 558 1.43 5.62 -36.52
CA ARG A 558 1.89 6.22 -35.25
C ARG A 558 3.38 5.94 -34.95
N THR A 559 4.01 4.96 -35.61
CA THR A 559 5.42 4.56 -35.37
C THR A 559 6.38 5.74 -35.38
N ALA A 560 6.33 6.61 -36.40
CA ALA A 560 7.28 7.73 -36.55
C ALA A 560 7.21 8.75 -35.39
N GLN A 561 6.03 8.97 -34.83
CA GLN A 561 5.82 9.85 -33.66
C GLN A 561 6.28 9.17 -32.37
N ALA A 562 6.12 7.85 -32.25
CA ALA A 562 6.65 7.07 -31.14
C ALA A 562 8.19 7.01 -31.15
N GLU A 563 8.81 6.85 -32.32
CA GLU A 563 10.26 6.97 -32.53
C GLU A 563 10.77 8.38 -32.20
N THR A 564 10.05 9.42 -32.64
CA THR A 564 10.35 10.83 -32.30
C THR A 564 10.34 11.06 -30.79
N LEU A 565 9.35 10.51 -30.07
CA LEU A 565 9.28 10.59 -28.62
C LEU A 565 10.43 9.84 -27.95
N ARG A 566 10.77 8.64 -28.42
CA ARG A 566 11.91 7.88 -27.90
C ARG A 566 13.24 8.60 -28.05
N MET A 567 13.54 9.16 -29.23
CA MET A 567 14.76 9.95 -29.44
C MET A 567 14.81 11.20 -28.54
N ALA A 568 13.67 11.85 -28.29
CA ALA A 568 13.59 12.96 -27.34
C ALA A 568 13.88 12.52 -25.90
N ILE A 569 13.39 11.35 -25.47
CA ILE A 569 13.64 10.78 -24.15
C ILE A 569 15.10 10.34 -23.99
N GLU A 570 15.68 9.68 -24.98
CA GLU A 570 17.09 9.29 -25.01
C GLU A 570 18.01 10.53 -24.93
N THR A 571 17.62 11.63 -25.60
CA THR A 571 18.28 12.94 -25.46
C THR A 571 18.14 13.51 -24.05
N ALA A 572 16.95 13.47 -23.45
CA ALA A 572 16.70 13.96 -22.09
C ALA A 572 17.46 13.14 -21.02
N LEU A 573 17.58 11.82 -21.18
CA LEU A 573 18.39 10.97 -20.30
C LEU A 573 19.88 11.33 -20.35
N SER A 574 20.40 11.70 -21.53
CA SER A 574 21.76 12.21 -21.69
C SER A 574 21.96 13.56 -21.00
N ARG A 575 21.07 14.54 -21.25
CA ARG A 575 21.14 15.87 -20.61
C ARG A 575 20.91 15.83 -19.09
N CYS A 576 20.17 14.84 -18.59
CA CYS A 576 20.04 14.57 -17.16
C CYS A 576 21.43 14.27 -16.55
N GLY A 577 22.20 13.37 -17.17
CA GLY A 577 23.57 13.06 -16.75
C GLY A 577 24.51 14.27 -16.79
N GLU A 578 24.45 15.10 -17.84
CA GLU A 578 25.22 16.34 -17.93
C GLU A 578 24.91 17.31 -16.78
N LEU A 579 23.63 17.51 -16.46
CA LEU A 579 23.20 18.42 -15.41
C LEU A 579 23.63 17.93 -14.02
N PHE A 580 23.43 16.64 -13.71
CA PHE A 580 23.83 16.11 -12.41
C PHE A 580 25.36 16.00 -12.25
N ALA A 581 26.12 15.78 -13.33
CA ALA A 581 27.57 15.90 -13.30
C ALA A 581 28.04 17.34 -13.02
N ALA A 582 27.42 18.35 -13.65
CA ALA A 582 27.71 19.75 -13.39
C ALA A 582 27.37 20.17 -11.94
N LEU A 583 26.23 19.72 -11.41
CA LEU A 583 25.83 19.94 -10.02
C LEU A 583 26.79 19.25 -9.03
N ALA A 584 27.21 18.02 -9.31
CA ALA A 584 28.17 17.29 -8.48
C ALA A 584 29.57 17.95 -8.45
N ALA A 585 29.98 18.63 -9.52
CA ALA A 585 31.23 19.39 -9.54
C ALA A 585 31.26 20.59 -8.56
N LEU A 586 30.11 21.04 -8.07
CA LEU A 586 30.04 22.06 -7.01
C LEU A 586 30.43 21.48 -5.63
N LEU A 587 30.14 20.19 -5.40
CA LEU A 587 30.44 19.45 -4.16
C LEU A 587 31.93 19.12 -3.98
N VAL A 588 32.78 19.40 -4.97
CA VAL A 588 34.23 19.25 -4.91
C VAL A 588 34.86 20.64 -5.01
N PRO A 589 35.16 21.32 -3.88
CA PRO A 589 35.75 22.65 -3.91
C PRO A 589 37.19 22.62 -4.46
N VAL A 590 37.65 23.76 -4.96
CA VAL A 590 39.08 23.96 -5.21
C VAL A 590 39.77 24.13 -3.85
N ASP A 591 40.86 23.38 -3.63
CA ASP A 591 41.69 23.39 -2.41
C ASP A 591 40.98 23.03 -1.08
N ALA A 592 39.84 22.33 -1.12
CA ALA A 592 39.17 21.77 0.06
C ALA A 592 38.67 20.33 -0.19
N PRO A 593 38.41 19.52 0.86
CA PRO A 593 37.84 18.18 0.68
C PRO A 593 36.41 18.25 0.11
N PRO A 594 35.92 17.18 -0.55
CA PRO A 594 34.53 17.11 -0.99
C PRO A 594 33.52 17.27 0.16
N GLU A 595 32.40 17.94 -0.11
CA GLU A 595 31.30 18.17 0.83
C GLU A 595 30.03 17.45 0.38
N ASP A 596 29.33 16.76 1.29
CA ASP A 596 28.06 16.10 0.96
C ASP A 596 26.93 17.09 0.60
N ARG A 597 27.03 18.37 1.01
CA ARG A 597 25.97 19.37 0.89
C ARG A 597 26.51 20.81 0.80
N VAL A 598 26.42 21.44 -0.38
CA VAL A 598 26.77 22.86 -0.59
C VAL A 598 25.53 23.76 -0.65
N ARG A 599 25.56 24.93 0.01
CA ARG A 599 24.48 25.94 -0.06
C ARG A 599 24.73 26.96 -1.18
N ILE A 600 23.99 26.83 -2.29
CA ILE A 600 24.03 27.82 -3.38
C ILE A 600 23.33 29.10 -2.96
N THR A 601 24.06 30.22 -2.96
CA THR A 601 23.55 31.58 -2.70
C THR A 601 23.66 32.44 -3.96
N ALA A 602 23.01 33.62 -3.98
CA ALA A 602 23.19 34.59 -5.07
C ALA A 602 24.66 35.01 -5.27
N GLY A 603 25.46 35.01 -4.19
CA GLY A 603 26.91 35.23 -4.27
C GLY A 603 27.62 34.12 -5.04
N VAL A 604 27.39 32.86 -4.66
CA VAL A 604 27.97 31.68 -5.35
C VAL A 604 27.66 31.70 -6.84
N ARG A 605 26.42 32.01 -7.23
CA ARG A 605 26.02 32.10 -8.65
C ARG A 605 26.74 33.19 -9.43
N ALA A 606 27.10 34.29 -8.76
CA ALA A 606 27.73 35.45 -9.38
C ALA A 606 29.28 35.39 -9.37
N SER A 607 29.89 34.55 -8.53
CA SER A 607 31.35 34.51 -8.35
C SER A 607 32.02 33.15 -8.57
N ASP A 608 31.27 32.05 -8.67
CA ASP A 608 31.83 30.71 -8.89
C ASP A 608 31.75 30.34 -10.38
N GLU A 609 32.90 30.24 -11.06
CA GLU A 609 32.98 29.88 -12.48
C GLU A 609 32.35 28.51 -12.79
N ARG A 610 32.22 27.63 -11.79
CA ARG A 610 31.56 26.32 -11.92
C ARG A 610 30.04 26.42 -12.03
N TRP A 611 29.43 27.57 -11.72
CA TRP A 611 27.98 27.76 -11.82
C TRP A 611 27.49 27.90 -13.29
N LEU A 612 28.24 28.56 -14.17
CA LEU A 612 27.87 28.72 -15.59
C LEU A 612 27.67 27.36 -16.32
N PRO A 613 28.53 26.33 -16.13
CA PRO A 613 28.27 24.97 -16.58
C PRO A 613 26.93 24.38 -16.11
N VAL A 614 26.48 24.68 -14.89
CA VAL A 614 25.19 24.22 -14.34
C VAL A 614 24.02 24.92 -15.02
N GLU A 615 24.10 26.23 -15.26
CA GLU A 615 23.09 26.97 -16.02
C GLU A 615 22.96 26.42 -17.44
N LEU A 616 24.07 26.31 -18.17
CA LEU A 616 24.08 25.79 -19.54
C LEU A 616 23.59 24.33 -19.64
N ALA A 617 23.88 23.48 -18.64
CA ALA A 617 23.34 22.12 -18.59
C ALA A 617 21.84 22.12 -18.22
N GLY A 618 21.41 23.02 -17.34
CA GLY A 618 20.01 23.21 -16.96
C GLY A 618 19.16 23.69 -18.14
N GLU A 619 19.66 24.61 -18.96
CA GLU A 619 19.02 25.07 -20.20
C GLU A 619 18.80 23.89 -21.16
N ARG A 620 19.87 23.17 -21.52
CA ARG A 620 19.79 21.98 -22.38
C ARG A 620 18.84 20.90 -21.86
N MET A 621 18.73 20.73 -20.54
CA MET A 621 17.80 19.79 -19.94
C MET A 621 16.35 20.30 -19.94
N GLY A 622 16.13 21.61 -19.74
CA GLY A 622 14.83 22.26 -19.88
C GLY A 622 14.25 22.08 -21.28
N ASP A 623 15.07 22.33 -22.31
CA ASP A 623 14.74 22.12 -23.72
C ASP A 623 14.43 20.65 -24.04
N ALA A 624 15.25 19.72 -23.54
CA ALA A 624 15.02 18.30 -23.74
C ALA A 624 13.68 17.84 -23.15
N LEU A 625 13.33 18.29 -21.93
CA LEU A 625 12.03 18.03 -21.31
C LEU A 625 10.86 18.69 -22.06
N ALA A 626 11.06 19.89 -22.64
CA ALA A 626 10.06 20.52 -23.50
C ALA A 626 9.84 19.72 -24.80
N GLY A 627 10.93 19.19 -25.39
CA GLY A 627 10.88 18.29 -26.54
C GLY A 627 10.12 16.99 -26.27
N VAL A 628 10.38 16.35 -25.12
CA VAL A 628 9.68 15.14 -24.66
C VAL A 628 8.18 15.39 -24.46
N ALA A 629 7.81 16.48 -23.78
CA ALA A 629 6.39 16.85 -23.62
C ALA A 629 5.71 17.08 -24.97
N SER A 630 6.33 17.89 -25.84
CA SER A 630 5.80 18.21 -27.16
C SER A 630 5.68 16.98 -28.09
N ALA A 631 6.56 15.99 -27.96
CA ALA A 631 6.46 14.73 -28.67
C ALA A 631 5.36 13.81 -28.10
N SER A 632 5.14 13.83 -26.77
CA SER A 632 4.06 13.11 -26.10
C SER A 632 2.69 13.65 -26.51
N ASP A 633 2.53 14.98 -26.54
CA ASP A 633 1.31 15.65 -27.00
C ASP A 633 0.99 15.29 -28.46
N ARG A 634 2.01 15.29 -29.35
CA ARG A 634 1.85 14.87 -30.75
C ARG A 634 1.41 13.41 -30.89
N LEU A 635 1.96 12.51 -30.07
CA LEU A 635 1.61 11.09 -30.11
C LEU A 635 0.18 10.84 -29.60
N GLY A 636 -0.22 11.52 -28.52
CA GLY A 636 -1.60 11.44 -28.01
C GLY A 636 -2.64 12.07 -28.94
N ALA A 637 -2.27 13.12 -29.68
CA ALA A 637 -3.14 13.77 -30.67
C ALA A 637 -3.50 12.90 -31.89
N LEU A 638 -2.76 11.80 -32.14
CA LEU A 638 -3.12 10.79 -33.15
C LEU A 638 -4.22 9.83 -32.67
N GLY A 639 -4.66 9.94 -31.42
CA GLY A 639 -5.54 8.95 -30.79
C GLY A 639 -4.81 7.65 -30.47
N GLY A 640 -5.60 6.61 -30.17
CA GLY A 640 -5.18 5.33 -29.64
C GLY A 640 -6.28 4.75 -28.76
N ASP A 641 -5.93 3.85 -27.84
CA ASP A 641 -6.79 3.55 -26.70
C ASP A 641 -6.89 4.77 -25.76
N GLU A 642 -8.08 5.02 -25.18
CA GLU A 642 -8.31 6.22 -24.36
C GLU A 642 -7.56 6.19 -23.01
N ASP A 643 -7.43 5.02 -22.38
CA ASP A 643 -6.72 4.88 -21.11
C ASP A 643 -5.20 4.81 -21.35
N GLU A 644 -4.72 4.14 -22.40
CA GLU A 644 -3.29 4.22 -22.82
C GLU A 644 -2.86 5.69 -23.06
N THR A 645 -3.71 6.46 -23.75
CA THR A 645 -3.43 7.86 -24.11
C THR A 645 -3.51 8.79 -22.89
N ALA A 646 -4.44 8.51 -21.95
CA ALA A 646 -4.50 9.23 -20.69
C ALA A 646 -3.26 8.95 -19.80
N ASP A 647 -2.79 7.70 -19.75
CA ASP A 647 -1.57 7.34 -19.00
C ASP A 647 -0.31 7.92 -19.65
N LEU A 648 -0.22 8.02 -20.99
CA LEU A 648 0.84 8.74 -21.69
C LEU A 648 0.90 10.22 -21.28
N ALA A 649 -0.24 10.91 -21.34
CA ALA A 649 -0.34 12.32 -20.94
C ALA A 649 0.01 12.51 -19.46
N THR A 650 -0.36 11.55 -18.60
CA THR A 650 0.00 11.52 -17.18
C THR A 650 1.51 11.38 -16.99
N ALA A 651 2.13 10.39 -17.64
CA ALA A 651 3.56 10.11 -17.48
C ALA A 651 4.44 11.25 -18.01
N ALA A 652 3.98 11.99 -19.03
CA ALA A 652 4.64 13.19 -19.53
C ALA A 652 4.42 14.41 -18.61
N ALA A 653 3.22 14.58 -18.04
CA ALA A 653 2.92 15.66 -17.09
C ALA A 653 3.72 15.53 -15.78
N GLU A 654 3.93 14.31 -15.29
CA GLU A 654 4.74 14.03 -14.08
C GLU A 654 6.23 14.47 -14.20
N LEU A 655 6.72 14.85 -15.40
CA LEU A 655 8.03 15.53 -15.60
C LEU A 655 8.00 17.04 -15.32
N GLY A 656 6.80 17.63 -15.21
CA GLY A 656 6.55 19.06 -14.96
C GLY A 656 7.23 19.63 -13.71
N PRO A 657 7.24 18.94 -12.56
CA PRO A 657 7.98 19.36 -11.37
C PRO A 657 9.49 19.51 -11.62
N ALA A 658 10.11 18.58 -12.35
CA ALA A 658 11.52 18.64 -12.70
C ALA A 658 11.82 19.84 -13.61
N ARG A 659 10.99 20.07 -14.65
CA ARG A 659 11.10 21.26 -15.51
C ARG A 659 10.95 22.56 -14.70
N ALA A 660 10.04 22.58 -13.72
CA ALA A 660 9.81 23.74 -12.85
C ALA A 660 10.92 23.97 -11.80
N ALA A 661 11.62 22.91 -11.37
CA ALA A 661 12.79 22.96 -10.51
C ALA A 661 14.06 23.40 -11.28
N ILE A 662 14.21 22.97 -12.54
CA ILE A 662 15.25 23.49 -13.44
C ILE A 662 15.01 24.98 -13.69
N ALA A 663 13.83 25.36 -14.20
CA ALA A 663 13.54 26.75 -14.57
C ALA A 663 13.66 27.73 -13.41
N ARG A 664 13.13 27.40 -12.20
CA ARG A 664 13.10 28.34 -11.05
C ARG A 664 14.13 28.05 -9.96
N GLY A 665 14.82 26.92 -10.04
CA GLY A 665 15.93 26.58 -9.14
C GLY A 665 17.27 26.96 -9.74
N ILE A 666 17.46 26.77 -11.06
CA ILE A 666 18.70 27.10 -11.76
C ILE A 666 18.62 28.50 -12.38
N HIS A 667 17.67 28.77 -13.28
CA HIS A 667 17.67 30.01 -14.08
C HIS A 667 17.00 31.21 -13.41
N GLU A 668 15.80 31.02 -12.85
CA GLU A 668 15.00 32.07 -12.20
C GLU A 668 14.85 31.81 -10.69
N PRO A 669 15.94 31.80 -9.90
CA PRO A 669 15.82 31.78 -8.45
C PRO A 669 15.04 33.02 -8.01
N ARG A 670 13.97 32.83 -7.24
CA ARG A 670 13.32 33.96 -6.57
C ARG A 670 14.36 34.65 -5.68
N ALA A 671 14.40 35.99 -5.74
CA ALA A 671 15.02 36.76 -4.68
C ALA A 671 14.34 36.39 -3.35
N SER A 672 15.16 35.95 -2.39
CA SER A 672 14.76 35.53 -1.04
C SER A 672 14.55 36.73 -0.12
#